data_AF-A0AAP0JCW5-F1
#
_entry.id   AF-A0AAP0JCW5-F1
#
_cell.length_a   1.000
_cell.length_b   1.000
_cell.length_c   1.000
_cell.angle_alpha   90.00
_cell.angle_beta   90.00
_cell.angle_gamma   90.00
#
_symmetry.space_group_name_H-M   'P 1'
#
loop_
_entity.id
_entity.type
_entity.pdbx_description
1 polymer ?
#
loop_
_entity_poly.entity_id
_entity_poly.type
_entity_poly.pdbx_seq_one_letter_code
_entity_poly.pdbx_strand_id
1 'polypeptide(L)'
;MDSIGCRDEAFIGEEEEEEEIGMAPMTPTGKYFSSSSLNVSVLGVIETETPIVDTSTAIPLLHETFLPFTDKHGRRHWKRVHVKLEEHVYIPVFPGGLSPEAYDVYFQEYLTKMAMERLPLNRPMWELHIIKYPTSNAAGTVIFKLHHALGDGYSLVGALLTCLKSFDDPSKPLSFPEYRQAVPKASRRCEKVPRFFSMLRNTVSDLVSVLLRTSMVIDDVTPIRTAEPGLEHRPIAISTISFSIDQIKHIKLKLNATVNDVITGIVFYGSRLYMESERKGSSNARSTALVLLNTRAISGYRGLQDMVKSDSKSPWGNNFALLPVPIPKSKDATSPLEYVLKTKKLVDRKKNSIGVHLNGLLLELIRKLRGHEAVARIIYKMVMNTSVAVSNVYGPTEKVALSNLPCKRMYFMVVNSPQSLLSWGPCIVVFYFDGFSAEILYKNVLLCNLEHKLNWESVTMDSKHESEVHFNEEVGDVPVSPTAHYFNSTALSVCIISVLESEVPIDDSITLEVLKNSFLPVNPRFSSIMITDSNGVKRWKKINPRLEDHVKKPKFPDGLSVERYDAYFQEYLTEVATGQLPQGRPLWELHIFTYPTSSAAGAVIFKLHHSLGDGYSLMGALFSCFRKLDDPSLPPTLPSLGFNFRSTLDEKSLTRKVPRLFSMLFNTFSDFTWSLFKSSVLKDDKSPIRSGAEGVEFLPITISTVSFSLDVIKQIKTNLGATVNDVITGMVFYGTRMYMEAMSKGSSKADSTALVLLNTRAISSYQIADQDKADASSSKSLWGNQFAFLHVPVPASEDVEAVNPLRFVSTAKNIIKRQRSSLGFILTARLLEMIRKYRGPEVAAQYVHGTLKSTSMALSNMIGPVEKIGLAGHPCKGMYFMMAGGPQSLTLTLVSYMGNLRVAVGAEKGFIDHKLFIKCLEKAFERIHKAATTT
;
A
#
# COMPACT_ATOMS: atom_id res chain seq x y z
N MET A 1 -71.73 -43.14 8.23
CA MET A 1 -70.46 -43.17 7.50
C MET A 1 -69.78 -41.83 7.69
N ASP A 2 -69.13 -41.74 8.86
CA ASP A 2 -67.88 -41.04 9.12
C ASP A 2 -67.81 -39.51 8.92
N SER A 3 -66.77 -38.89 9.48
CA SER A 3 -66.96 -37.60 10.18
C SER A 3 -65.71 -36.74 10.35
N ILE A 4 -65.90 -35.42 10.26
CA ILE A 4 -65.09 -34.34 10.90
C ILE A 4 -63.70 -34.06 10.28
N GLY A 5 -63.23 -32.81 10.41
CA GLY A 5 -61.95 -32.27 9.88
C GLY A 5 -62.21 -31.20 8.82
N CYS A 6 -62.56 -29.94 9.14
CA CYS A 6 -61.94 -28.98 10.07
C CYS A 6 -60.56 -28.48 9.60
N ARG A 7 -60.36 -27.16 9.61
CA ARG A 7 -59.09 -26.46 9.36
C ARG A 7 -58.59 -25.93 10.70
N ASP A 8 -57.36 -26.28 11.07
CA ASP A 8 -56.53 -25.56 12.04
C ASP A 8 -55.08 -25.69 11.53
N GLU A 9 -54.44 -24.57 11.16
CA GLU A 9 -53.54 -23.73 11.97
C GLU A 9 -52.06 -24.17 11.85
N ALA A 10 -51.17 -23.18 11.86
CA ALA A 10 -49.76 -23.38 11.51
C ALA A 10 -48.89 -23.53 12.76
N PHE A 11 -48.32 -24.72 12.97
CA PHE A 11 -47.21 -24.88 13.91
C PHE A 11 -45.88 -24.56 13.21
N ILE A 12 -45.28 -23.44 13.60
CA ILE A 12 -43.88 -23.13 13.35
C ILE A 12 -43.08 -23.82 14.46
N GLY A 13 -42.14 -24.71 14.11
CA GLY A 13 -41.31 -25.40 15.08
C GLY A 13 -40.10 -26.11 14.48
N GLU A 14 -38.91 -25.65 14.86
CA GLU A 14 -37.76 -26.50 15.24
C GLU A 14 -37.13 -27.45 14.18
N GLU A 15 -36.93 -27.01 12.94
CA GLU A 15 -35.94 -27.63 12.00
C GLU A 15 -34.69 -26.76 11.68
N GLU A 16 -34.64 -25.46 12.03
CA GLU A 16 -33.53 -24.58 11.61
C GLU A 16 -32.31 -24.50 12.56
N GLU A 17 -32.33 -25.07 13.78
CA GLU A 17 -31.22 -24.90 14.75
C GLU A 17 -30.23 -26.09 14.88
N GLU A 18 -30.59 -27.34 14.53
CA GLU A 18 -29.68 -28.48 14.75
C GLU A 18 -28.47 -28.52 13.78
N GLU A 19 -28.55 -27.92 12.59
CA GLU A 19 -27.48 -28.04 11.57
C GLU A 19 -26.17 -27.26 11.88
N GLU A 20 -26.16 -26.28 12.79
CA GLU A 20 -24.93 -25.55 13.14
C GLU A 20 -24.03 -26.33 14.14
N ILE A 21 -24.53 -27.40 14.79
CA ILE A 21 -23.83 -28.18 15.84
C ILE A 21 -22.73 -29.10 15.25
N GLY A 22 -21.73 -28.49 14.61
CA GLY A 22 -20.60 -29.19 14.00
C GLY A 22 -19.73 -28.37 13.06
N MET A 23 -20.05 -27.08 12.83
CA MET A 23 -19.31 -26.23 11.88
C MET A 23 -18.19 -25.42 12.55
N ALA A 24 -16.94 -25.71 12.22
CA ALA A 24 -15.78 -24.93 12.72
C ALA A 24 -15.23 -23.97 11.65
N PRO A 25 -14.93 -22.69 11.95
CA PRO A 25 -14.50 -21.74 10.92
C PRO A 25 -13.12 -22.10 10.34
N MET A 26 -12.97 -22.13 8.99
CA MET A 26 -11.64 -22.29 8.39
C MET A 26 -10.74 -21.08 8.70
N THR A 27 -9.43 -21.31 8.83
CA THR A 27 -8.44 -20.23 9.04
C THR A 27 -8.47 -19.22 7.87
N PRO A 28 -8.14 -17.93 8.08
CA PRO A 28 -8.10 -16.94 7.00
C PRO A 28 -7.23 -17.37 5.83
N THR A 29 -6.06 -17.96 6.12
CA THR A 29 -5.12 -18.47 5.11
C THR A 29 -5.64 -19.74 4.43
N GLY A 30 -6.29 -20.65 5.16
CA GLY A 30 -6.93 -21.84 4.58
C GLY A 30 -8.08 -21.48 3.62
N LYS A 31 -8.76 -20.35 3.84
CA LYS A 31 -9.74 -19.77 2.90
C LYS A 31 -9.11 -19.20 1.63
N TYR A 32 -7.81 -18.89 1.64
CA TYR A 32 -7.10 -18.53 0.39
C TYR A 32 -6.73 -19.78 -0.41
N PHE A 33 -6.26 -20.85 0.24
CA PHE A 33 -5.90 -22.11 -0.43
C PHE A 33 -7.11 -22.94 -0.91
N SER A 34 -8.31 -22.75 -0.36
CA SER A 34 -9.54 -23.36 -0.92
C SER A 34 -10.18 -22.57 -2.08
N SER A 35 -9.55 -21.47 -2.52
CA SER A 35 -9.87 -20.77 -3.77
C SER A 35 -9.60 -21.64 -5.01
N SER A 36 -10.39 -21.48 -6.07
CA SER A 36 -10.08 -22.04 -7.39
C SER A 36 -8.73 -21.57 -7.95
N SER A 37 -8.24 -20.41 -7.50
CA SER A 37 -6.95 -19.83 -7.89
C SER A 37 -5.76 -20.37 -7.10
N LEU A 38 -5.95 -21.12 -6.01
CA LEU A 38 -4.86 -21.57 -5.11
C LEU A 38 -5.09 -22.96 -4.49
N ASN A 39 -5.76 -23.86 -5.19
CA ASN A 39 -5.78 -25.28 -4.82
C ASN A 39 -4.35 -25.83 -4.95
N VAL A 40 -3.69 -26.01 -3.80
CA VAL A 40 -2.27 -26.36 -3.66
C VAL A 40 -2.18 -27.52 -2.68
N SER A 41 -1.43 -28.55 -3.03
CA SER A 41 -1.26 -29.76 -2.20
C SER A 41 0.17 -29.87 -1.67
N VAL A 42 0.34 -30.64 -0.60
CA VAL A 42 1.64 -31.04 -0.04
C VAL A 42 1.74 -32.55 -0.16
N LEU A 43 2.80 -33.05 -0.79
CA LEU A 43 3.15 -34.48 -0.75
C LEU A 43 4.18 -34.68 0.36
N GLY A 44 3.88 -35.54 1.33
CA GLY A 44 4.82 -36.09 2.30
C GLY A 44 5.12 -37.55 1.97
N VAL A 45 6.37 -37.84 1.60
CA VAL A 45 6.82 -39.16 1.17
C VAL A 45 7.64 -39.80 2.27
N ILE A 46 7.32 -41.05 2.62
CA ILE A 46 8.08 -41.92 3.54
C ILE A 46 8.57 -43.13 2.75
N GLU A 47 9.89 -43.26 2.64
CA GLU A 47 10.58 -44.42 2.07
C GLU A 47 10.85 -45.44 3.19
N THR A 48 10.53 -46.72 3.01
CA THR A 48 10.75 -47.77 4.01
C THR A 48 12.03 -48.57 3.76
N GLU A 49 12.64 -49.08 4.85
CA GLU A 49 13.77 -50.02 4.77
C GLU A 49 13.31 -51.44 4.41
N THR A 50 12.10 -51.82 4.80
CA THR A 50 11.50 -53.14 4.56
C THR A 50 10.33 -53.06 3.55
N PRO A 51 10.04 -54.15 2.81
CA PRO A 51 8.88 -54.19 1.91
C PRO A 51 7.54 -54.09 2.64
N ILE A 52 6.57 -53.45 2.01
CA ILE A 52 5.19 -53.34 2.53
C ILE A 52 4.42 -54.59 2.12
N VAL A 53 4.47 -55.64 2.95
CA VAL A 53 3.86 -56.96 2.68
C VAL A 53 2.35 -56.94 2.95
N ASP A 54 1.95 -56.37 4.09
CA ASP A 54 0.56 -56.07 4.41
C ASP A 54 0.31 -54.56 4.24
N THR A 55 -0.88 -54.21 3.77
CA THR A 55 -1.31 -52.82 3.57
C THR A 55 -2.25 -52.34 4.66
N SER A 56 -2.88 -53.23 5.44
CA SER A 56 -3.77 -52.86 6.54
C SER A 56 -3.02 -52.22 7.71
N THR A 57 -1.85 -52.76 8.07
CA THR A 57 -0.91 -52.13 9.03
C THR A 57 -0.42 -50.75 8.59
N ALA A 58 -0.35 -50.46 7.29
CA ALA A 58 0.07 -49.17 6.75
C ALA A 58 -1.06 -48.11 6.65
N ILE A 59 -2.32 -48.47 6.95
CA ILE A 59 -3.47 -47.55 6.92
C ILE A 59 -3.73 -46.95 8.31
N PRO A 60 -3.64 -45.61 8.49
CA PRO A 60 -4.18 -44.94 9.67
C PRO A 60 -5.71 -45.03 9.66
N LEU A 61 -6.30 -45.58 10.73
CA LEU A 61 -7.76 -45.73 10.88
C LEU A 61 -8.44 -44.37 11.11
N LEU A 62 -8.78 -43.69 10.01
CA LEU A 62 -9.39 -42.35 9.98
C LEU A 62 -10.88 -42.41 9.58
N HIS A 63 -11.75 -42.76 10.53
CA HIS A 63 -13.19 -42.90 10.27
C HIS A 63 -13.98 -41.58 10.28
N GLU A 64 -13.43 -40.49 10.82
CA GLU A 64 -14.06 -39.16 10.84
C GLU A 64 -13.06 -38.07 10.46
N THR A 65 -13.43 -37.16 9.56
CA THR A 65 -12.64 -35.98 9.19
C THR A 65 -13.55 -34.79 8.84
N PHE A 66 -13.04 -33.76 8.14
CA PHE A 66 -13.76 -32.51 7.88
C PHE A 66 -13.78 -32.12 6.40
N LEU A 67 -14.94 -31.68 5.91
CA LEU A 67 -15.14 -31.07 4.58
C LEU A 67 -15.10 -29.54 4.65
N PRO A 68 -14.56 -28.85 3.62
CA PRO A 68 -14.77 -27.42 3.46
C PRO A 68 -16.21 -27.14 2.97
N PHE A 69 -17.06 -26.67 3.86
CA PHE A 69 -18.45 -26.26 3.56
C PHE A 69 -18.53 -24.73 3.34
N THR A 70 -19.56 -24.26 2.64
CA THR A 70 -19.86 -22.83 2.47
C THR A 70 -21.32 -22.59 2.83
N ASP A 71 -21.59 -21.72 3.80
CA ASP A 71 -22.95 -21.48 4.30
C ASP A 71 -23.79 -20.54 3.42
N LYS A 72 -25.07 -20.36 3.81
CA LYS A 72 -26.04 -19.46 3.17
C LYS A 72 -25.63 -17.98 3.11
N HIS A 73 -24.51 -17.60 3.74
CA HIS A 73 -23.92 -16.26 3.74
C HIS A 73 -22.54 -16.20 3.05
N GLY A 74 -22.13 -17.26 2.34
CA GLY A 74 -20.85 -17.33 1.62
C GLY A 74 -19.62 -17.50 2.54
N ARG A 75 -19.82 -17.81 3.82
CA ARG A 75 -18.73 -18.01 4.80
C ARG A 75 -18.28 -19.47 4.73
N ARG A 76 -16.98 -19.72 4.55
CA ARG A 76 -16.44 -21.10 4.56
C ARG A 76 -16.14 -21.64 5.96
N HIS A 77 -16.52 -22.88 6.21
CA HIS A 77 -16.38 -23.62 7.46
C HIS A 77 -15.88 -25.04 7.20
N TRP A 78 -15.61 -25.78 8.28
CA TRP A 78 -15.33 -27.20 8.31
C TRP A 78 -16.56 -27.94 8.85
N LYS A 79 -17.21 -28.79 8.05
CA LYS A 79 -18.29 -29.68 8.49
C LYS A 79 -17.70 -31.08 8.74
N ARG A 80 -17.96 -31.68 9.91
CA ARG A 80 -17.55 -33.06 10.23
C ARG A 80 -18.27 -34.06 9.31
N VAL A 81 -17.55 -35.07 8.83
CA VAL A 81 -18.12 -36.20 8.06
C VAL A 81 -17.46 -37.53 8.41
N HIS A 82 -18.21 -38.61 8.19
CA HIS A 82 -17.68 -39.97 8.15
C HIS A 82 -16.84 -40.17 6.87
N VAL A 83 -15.83 -41.06 6.93
CA VAL A 83 -14.90 -41.29 5.81
C VAL A 83 -15.02 -42.70 5.26
N LYS A 84 -15.18 -42.78 3.94
CA LYS A 84 -15.01 -43.98 3.13
C LYS A 84 -13.54 -44.17 2.77
N LEU A 85 -12.83 -45.07 3.45
CA LEU A 85 -11.38 -45.23 3.24
C LEU A 85 -11.04 -45.68 1.80
N GLU A 86 -11.95 -46.39 1.13
CA GLU A 86 -11.85 -46.79 -0.27
C GLU A 86 -11.83 -45.61 -1.27
N GLU A 87 -12.32 -44.42 -0.86
CA GLU A 87 -12.21 -43.21 -1.67
C GLU A 87 -10.87 -42.48 -1.46
N HIS A 88 -10.11 -42.78 -0.39
CA HIS A 88 -8.90 -42.03 0.01
C HIS A 88 -7.59 -42.84 0.00
N VAL A 89 -7.65 -44.17 0.04
CA VAL A 89 -6.49 -45.06 0.09
C VAL A 89 -6.26 -45.72 -1.27
N TYR A 90 -5.08 -45.51 -1.85
CA TYR A 90 -4.71 -45.98 -3.18
C TYR A 90 -3.50 -46.92 -3.14
N ILE A 91 -3.66 -48.14 -3.66
CA ILE A 91 -2.58 -49.12 -3.78
C ILE A 91 -2.36 -49.36 -5.30
N PRO A 92 -1.44 -48.64 -5.96
CA PRO A 92 -1.17 -48.84 -7.38
C PRO A 92 -0.59 -50.24 -7.66
N VAL A 93 -0.83 -50.73 -8.87
CA VAL A 93 -0.29 -51.99 -9.38
C VAL A 93 0.69 -51.67 -10.52
N PHE A 94 1.97 -52.00 -10.31
CA PHE A 94 3.02 -51.95 -11.31
C PHE A 94 3.30 -53.37 -11.86
N PRO A 95 3.91 -53.50 -13.06
CA PRO A 95 4.29 -54.80 -13.61
C PRO A 95 5.27 -55.54 -12.68
N GLY A 96 5.05 -56.83 -12.47
CA GLY A 96 5.90 -57.64 -11.58
C GLY A 96 7.25 -58.02 -12.21
N GLY A 97 8.21 -58.40 -11.35
CA GLY A 97 9.51 -58.96 -11.77
C GLY A 97 10.53 -57.96 -12.33
N LEU A 98 10.24 -56.66 -12.31
CA LEU A 98 11.18 -55.61 -12.74
C LEU A 98 12.32 -55.40 -11.72
N SER A 99 13.42 -54.77 -12.16
CA SER A 99 14.50 -54.32 -11.28
C SER A 99 14.12 -53.02 -10.54
N PRO A 100 14.80 -52.67 -9.43
CA PRO A 100 14.54 -51.43 -8.69
C PRO A 100 14.66 -50.15 -9.54
N GLU A 101 15.60 -50.14 -10.49
CA GLU A 101 15.85 -49.02 -11.41
C GLU A 101 14.73 -48.89 -12.46
N ALA A 102 14.12 -50.00 -12.86
CA ALA A 102 12.93 -49.97 -13.72
C ALA A 102 11.70 -49.50 -12.94
N TYR A 103 11.54 -49.90 -11.66
CA TYR A 103 10.48 -49.37 -10.80
C TYR A 103 10.64 -47.87 -10.48
N ASP A 104 11.86 -47.32 -10.44
CA ASP A 104 12.08 -45.87 -10.30
C ASP A 104 11.32 -45.06 -11.38
N VAL A 105 11.24 -45.59 -12.61
CA VAL A 105 10.51 -44.94 -13.72
C VAL A 105 9.01 -44.92 -13.43
N TYR A 106 8.41 -46.07 -13.11
CA TYR A 106 6.99 -46.17 -12.74
C TYR A 106 6.64 -45.33 -11.50
N PHE A 107 7.55 -45.26 -10.53
CA PHE A 107 7.41 -44.41 -9.34
C PHE A 107 7.41 -42.92 -9.69
N GLN A 108 8.32 -42.47 -10.56
CA GLN A 108 8.38 -41.08 -11.03
C GLN A 108 7.17 -40.71 -11.89
N GLU A 109 6.69 -41.59 -12.79
CA GLU A 109 5.46 -41.37 -13.55
C GLU A 109 4.24 -41.27 -12.63
N TYR A 110 4.13 -42.15 -11.63
CA TYR A 110 3.04 -42.14 -10.66
C TYR A 110 3.06 -40.88 -9.78
N LEU A 111 4.24 -40.48 -9.28
CA LEU A 111 4.42 -39.21 -8.56
C LEU A 111 4.06 -38.00 -9.44
N THR A 112 4.49 -37.99 -10.70
CA THR A 112 4.21 -36.92 -11.66
C THR A 112 2.70 -36.75 -11.87
N LYS A 113 1.99 -37.86 -12.12
CA LYS A 113 0.53 -37.89 -12.26
C LYS A 113 -0.16 -37.40 -10.98
N MET A 114 0.21 -37.97 -9.83
CA MET A 114 -0.34 -37.60 -8.51
C MET A 114 -0.16 -36.11 -8.19
N ALA A 115 0.97 -35.51 -8.60
CA ALA A 115 1.29 -34.10 -8.39
C ALA A 115 0.56 -33.15 -9.34
N MET A 116 0.09 -33.62 -10.50
CA MET A 116 -0.79 -32.87 -11.40
C MET A 116 -2.26 -32.90 -10.93
N GLU A 117 -2.71 -34.02 -10.37
CA GLU A 117 -4.07 -34.22 -9.87
C GLU A 117 -4.35 -33.39 -8.60
N ARG A 118 -5.28 -32.42 -8.70
CA ARG A 118 -5.71 -31.58 -7.57
C ARG A 118 -6.64 -32.33 -6.64
N LEU A 119 -6.52 -32.09 -5.33
CA LEU A 119 -7.46 -32.62 -4.34
C LEU A 119 -8.86 -32.00 -4.55
N PRO A 120 -9.92 -32.82 -4.69
CA PRO A 120 -11.28 -32.33 -4.87
C PRO A 120 -11.88 -31.80 -3.55
N LEU A 121 -12.64 -30.71 -3.63
CA LEU A 121 -13.13 -29.98 -2.45
C LEU A 121 -14.44 -30.55 -1.86
N ASN A 122 -15.09 -31.51 -2.52
CA ASN A 122 -16.36 -32.11 -2.09
C ASN A 122 -16.21 -33.34 -1.18
N ARG A 123 -14.97 -33.81 -0.97
CA ARG A 123 -14.61 -34.90 -0.04
C ARG A 123 -13.44 -34.47 0.86
N PRO A 124 -13.07 -35.22 1.91
CA PRO A 124 -11.95 -34.85 2.78
C PRO A 124 -10.67 -34.61 1.98
N MET A 125 -9.98 -33.50 2.23
CA MET A 125 -8.90 -33.04 1.36
C MET A 125 -7.54 -33.68 1.68
N TRP A 126 -7.50 -35.02 1.70
CA TRP A 126 -6.31 -35.83 1.87
C TRP A 126 -6.42 -37.16 1.08
N GLU A 127 -5.30 -37.68 0.62
CA GLU A 127 -5.18 -38.97 -0.06
C GLU A 127 -3.93 -39.71 0.47
N LEU A 128 -3.99 -41.04 0.56
CA LEU A 128 -2.91 -41.92 1.02
C LEU A 128 -2.57 -42.92 -0.08
N HIS A 129 -1.30 -42.99 -0.48
CA HIS A 129 -0.86 -43.92 -1.53
C HIS A 129 0.21 -44.88 -0.97
N ILE A 130 0.04 -46.18 -1.18
CA ILE A 130 0.91 -47.23 -0.62
C ILE A 130 1.54 -48.03 -1.76
N ILE A 131 2.84 -47.83 -1.99
CA ILE A 131 3.61 -48.43 -3.08
C ILE A 131 4.46 -49.56 -2.51
N LYS A 132 4.05 -50.78 -2.81
CA LYS A 132 4.67 -52.05 -2.34
C LYS A 132 5.86 -52.54 -3.19
N TYR A 133 6.28 -51.74 -4.18
CA TYR A 133 7.32 -52.11 -5.14
C TYR A 133 8.66 -51.47 -4.76
N PRO A 134 9.78 -52.20 -4.80
CA PRO A 134 11.08 -51.67 -4.43
C PRO A 134 11.62 -50.73 -5.50
N THR A 135 12.08 -49.56 -5.07
CA THR A 135 12.84 -48.57 -5.87
C THR A 135 14.32 -48.69 -5.56
N SER A 136 15.21 -48.06 -6.34
CA SER A 136 16.64 -47.98 -5.99
C SER A 136 16.87 -47.31 -4.61
N ASN A 137 15.91 -46.50 -4.17
CA ASN A 137 15.98 -45.75 -2.93
C ASN A 137 15.29 -46.44 -1.74
N ALA A 138 14.23 -47.24 -1.94
CA ALA A 138 13.37 -47.75 -0.86
C ALA A 138 12.80 -49.15 -1.14
N ALA A 139 12.58 -49.96 -0.09
CA ALA A 139 11.93 -51.27 -0.24
C ALA A 139 10.40 -51.20 -0.38
N GLY A 140 9.82 -50.06 -0.01
CA GLY A 140 8.44 -49.65 -0.23
C GLY A 140 8.30 -48.15 0.02
N THR A 141 7.14 -47.57 -0.29
CA THR A 141 6.92 -46.11 -0.11
C THR A 141 5.48 -45.80 0.24
N VAL A 142 5.29 -44.91 1.23
CA VAL A 142 3.98 -44.38 1.62
C VAL A 142 3.96 -42.88 1.32
N ILE A 143 2.91 -42.39 0.65
CA ILE A 143 2.77 -40.99 0.25
C ILE A 143 1.47 -40.42 0.82
N PHE A 144 1.58 -39.38 1.63
CA PHE A 144 0.46 -38.58 2.12
C PHE A 144 0.33 -37.33 1.26
N LYS A 145 -0.82 -37.17 0.58
CA LYS A 145 -1.15 -36.00 -0.23
C LYS A 145 -2.19 -35.17 0.52
N LEU A 146 -1.81 -33.99 0.99
CA LEU A 146 -2.59 -33.17 1.94
C LEU A 146 -2.83 -31.76 1.38
N HIS A 147 -4.07 -31.28 1.36
CA HIS A 147 -4.35 -29.94 0.82
C HIS A 147 -3.90 -28.83 1.78
N HIS A 148 -3.27 -27.77 1.26
CA HIS A 148 -2.65 -26.73 2.09
C HIS A 148 -3.65 -25.89 2.93
N ALA A 149 -4.96 -26.02 2.67
CA ALA A 149 -5.99 -25.42 3.51
C ALA A 149 -6.14 -26.10 4.90
N LEU A 150 -5.63 -27.33 5.08
CA LEU A 150 -5.65 -28.04 6.38
C LEU A 150 -4.62 -27.47 7.37
N GLY A 151 -3.49 -26.95 6.88
CA GLY A 151 -2.42 -26.39 7.69
C GLY A 151 -1.20 -25.96 6.87
N ASP A 152 -0.26 -25.26 7.52
CA ASP A 152 1.07 -25.02 6.93
C ASP A 152 1.98 -26.25 7.07
N GLY A 153 3.17 -26.21 6.46
CA GLY A 153 4.11 -27.33 6.50
C GLY A 153 4.53 -27.75 7.91
N TYR A 154 4.56 -26.86 8.90
CA TYR A 154 4.88 -27.23 10.28
C TYR A 154 3.70 -27.94 10.96
N SER A 155 2.46 -27.51 10.70
CA SER A 155 1.27 -28.24 11.15
C SER A 155 1.15 -29.61 10.46
N LEU A 156 1.24 -29.68 9.13
CA LEU A 156 1.07 -30.92 8.38
C LEU A 156 2.15 -31.96 8.72
N VAL A 157 3.42 -31.53 8.84
CA VAL A 157 4.50 -32.42 9.32
C VAL A 157 4.29 -32.76 10.80
N GLY A 158 3.85 -31.82 11.64
CA GLY A 158 3.50 -32.08 13.04
C GLY A 158 2.42 -33.17 13.20
N ALA A 159 1.43 -33.23 12.32
CA ALA A 159 0.45 -34.32 12.31
C ALA A 159 1.06 -35.64 11.82
N LEU A 160 1.82 -35.65 10.72
CA LEU A 160 2.46 -36.89 10.24
C LEU A 160 3.45 -37.47 11.27
N LEU A 161 4.15 -36.61 12.02
CA LEU A 161 5.02 -37.01 13.13
C LEU A 161 4.24 -37.70 14.27
N THR A 162 2.93 -37.51 14.42
CA THR A 162 2.12 -38.28 15.39
C THR A 162 1.75 -39.69 14.91
N CYS A 163 1.88 -39.97 13.61
CA CYS A 163 1.78 -41.33 13.07
C CYS A 163 3.09 -42.12 13.18
N LEU A 164 4.20 -41.43 13.50
CA LEU A 164 5.53 -42.00 13.61
C LEU A 164 5.90 -42.25 15.08
N LYS A 165 6.61 -43.36 15.31
CA LYS A 165 7.23 -43.68 16.60
C LYS A 165 8.74 -43.70 16.45
N SER A 166 9.47 -43.52 17.55
CA SER A 166 10.90 -43.85 17.56
C SER A 166 11.03 -45.36 17.26
N PHE A 167 11.97 -45.73 16.38
CA PHE A 167 12.16 -47.11 15.95
C PHE A 167 12.77 -47.96 17.07
N ASP A 168 13.67 -47.33 17.83
CA ASP A 168 14.42 -47.96 18.90
C ASP A 168 13.52 -48.15 20.13
N ASP A 169 12.96 -47.07 20.68
CA ASP A 169 11.96 -47.11 21.75
C ASP A 169 10.60 -46.56 21.25
N PRO A 170 9.61 -47.42 20.96
CA PRO A 170 8.29 -47.00 20.49
C PRO A 170 7.36 -46.43 21.57
N SER A 171 7.78 -46.38 22.83
CA SER A 171 7.04 -45.78 23.96
C SER A 171 7.38 -44.30 24.16
N LYS A 172 8.61 -43.88 23.78
CA LYS A 172 9.08 -42.50 23.92
C LYS A 172 8.48 -41.57 22.84
N PRO A 173 8.11 -40.31 23.20
CA PRO A 173 7.77 -39.29 22.22
C PRO A 173 9.00 -38.84 21.45
N LEU A 174 8.83 -38.49 20.16
CA LEU A 174 9.93 -38.18 19.26
C LEU A 174 10.82 -37.01 19.75
N SER A 175 12.13 -37.16 19.62
CA SER A 175 13.12 -36.12 19.93
C SER A 175 13.30 -35.13 18.77
N PHE A 176 13.49 -33.87 19.13
CA PHE A 176 13.66 -32.75 18.20
C PHE A 176 14.76 -31.79 18.69
N PRO A 177 15.49 -31.10 17.79
CA PRO A 177 16.61 -30.25 18.17
C PRO A 177 16.15 -28.97 18.92
N GLU A 178 16.76 -28.70 20.09
CA GLU A 178 16.49 -27.48 20.89
C GLU A 178 16.60 -26.20 20.06
N TYR A 179 15.51 -25.45 19.92
CA TYR A 179 15.55 -24.13 19.29
C TYR A 179 15.94 -23.03 20.28
N ARG A 180 17.25 -22.88 20.52
CA ARG A 180 17.78 -21.67 21.18
C ARG A 180 17.67 -20.49 20.22
N GLN A 181 16.71 -19.60 20.45
CA GLN A 181 16.76 -18.25 19.90
C GLN A 181 18.10 -17.60 20.26
N ALA A 182 18.82 -17.09 19.27
CA ALA A 182 20.04 -16.33 19.50
C ALA A 182 19.67 -14.98 20.14
N VAL A 183 19.65 -14.93 21.48
CA VAL A 183 19.46 -13.69 22.25
C VAL A 183 20.42 -12.63 21.69
N PRO A 184 19.92 -11.48 21.21
CA PRO A 184 20.79 -10.46 20.64
C PRO A 184 21.79 -9.99 21.68
N LYS A 185 23.09 -10.28 21.48
CA LYS A 185 24.16 -9.76 22.34
C LYS A 185 23.99 -8.25 22.45
N ALA A 186 23.85 -7.75 23.68
CA ALA A 186 23.50 -6.35 23.94
C ALA A 186 24.54 -5.41 23.32
N SER A 187 24.17 -4.76 22.21
CA SER A 187 25.04 -3.82 21.51
C SER A 187 25.27 -2.57 22.37
N ARG A 188 26.50 -2.03 22.30
CA ARG A 188 26.90 -0.86 23.09
C ARG A 188 26.00 0.34 22.77
N ARG A 189 25.80 1.18 23.79
CA ARG A 189 24.74 2.20 23.89
C ARG A 189 24.63 3.14 22.68
N CYS A 190 25.72 3.38 21.95
CA CYS A 190 25.79 4.28 20.79
C CYS A 190 25.27 3.74 19.45
N GLU A 191 25.21 2.41 19.23
CA GLU A 191 24.79 1.86 17.91
C GLU A 191 23.28 2.00 17.62
N LYS A 192 22.49 2.35 18.64
CA LYS A 192 21.02 2.25 18.61
C LYS A 192 20.33 3.21 17.64
N VAL A 193 21.01 4.29 17.25
CA VAL A 193 20.43 5.32 16.36
C VAL A 193 20.54 4.87 14.89
N PRO A 194 21.71 4.65 14.26
CA PRO A 194 21.77 4.35 12.82
C PRO A 194 21.03 3.07 12.38
N ARG A 195 21.08 2.03 13.21
CA ARG A 195 20.43 0.72 12.99
C ARG A 195 18.91 0.85 12.78
N PHE A 196 18.35 1.91 13.34
CA PHE A 196 16.93 2.19 13.53
C PHE A 196 16.35 2.74 12.17
N PHE A 197 16.79 3.87 11.57
CA PHE A 197 16.30 4.22 10.19
C PHE A 197 16.64 3.13 9.18
N SER A 198 17.69 2.33 9.39
CA SER A 198 17.93 1.16 8.53
C SER A 198 16.71 0.22 8.54
N MET A 199 16.09 -0.02 9.70
CA MET A 199 14.87 -0.80 9.87
C MET A 199 13.64 -0.13 9.20
N LEU A 200 13.43 1.18 9.36
CA LEU A 200 12.33 1.88 8.67
C LEU A 200 12.50 1.86 7.15
N ARG A 201 13.68 2.25 6.64
CA ARG A 201 14.00 2.23 5.21
C ARG A 201 13.84 0.84 4.62
N ASN A 202 14.28 -0.20 5.34
CA ASN A 202 14.09 -1.59 4.92
C ASN A 202 12.60 -1.96 4.94
N THR A 203 11.85 -1.66 6.00
CA THR A 203 10.41 -1.91 6.13
C THR A 203 9.61 -1.29 4.99
N VAL A 204 9.87 -0.02 4.67
CA VAL A 204 9.25 0.68 3.52
C VAL A 204 9.68 0.04 2.20
N SER A 205 10.99 -0.23 2.00
CA SER A 205 11.51 -0.90 0.82
C SER A 205 10.92 -2.31 0.62
N ASP A 206 10.55 -3.00 1.69
CA ASP A 206 10.05 -4.37 1.66
C ASP A 206 8.54 -4.39 1.41
N LEU A 207 7.76 -3.53 2.06
CA LEU A 207 6.33 -3.32 1.77
C LEU A 207 6.12 -2.86 0.31
N VAL A 208 6.93 -1.90 -0.14
CA VAL A 208 6.95 -1.47 -1.56
C VAL A 208 7.37 -2.62 -2.48
N SER A 209 8.40 -3.41 -2.13
CA SER A 209 8.79 -4.58 -2.94
C SER A 209 7.69 -5.64 -3.04
N VAL A 210 6.83 -5.77 -2.04
CA VAL A 210 5.71 -6.73 -2.05
C VAL A 210 4.56 -6.20 -2.90
N LEU A 211 4.15 -4.93 -2.69
CA LEU A 211 3.15 -4.24 -3.51
C LEU A 211 3.55 -4.20 -5.00
N LEU A 212 4.83 -3.98 -5.30
CA LEU A 212 5.35 -4.04 -6.67
C LEU A 212 5.27 -5.46 -7.23
N ARG A 213 5.63 -6.50 -6.47
CA ARG A 213 5.60 -7.89 -6.97
C ARG A 213 4.20 -8.46 -7.17
N THR A 214 3.20 -7.98 -6.44
CA THR A 214 1.80 -8.37 -6.69
C THR A 214 1.19 -7.68 -7.93
N SER A 215 1.83 -6.63 -8.48
CA SER A 215 1.15 -5.73 -9.44
C SER A 215 1.95 -5.25 -10.67
N MET A 216 3.29 -5.26 -10.63
CA MET A 216 4.17 -4.62 -11.62
C MET A 216 5.50 -5.35 -11.88
N VAL A 217 6.15 -5.90 -10.84
CA VAL A 217 7.51 -6.47 -10.93
C VAL A 217 7.46 -7.98 -11.05
N ILE A 218 7.91 -8.47 -12.20
CA ILE A 218 8.14 -9.88 -12.51
C ILE A 218 9.66 -10.12 -12.54
N ASP A 219 10.11 -11.28 -12.09
CA ASP A 219 11.49 -11.73 -12.31
C ASP A 219 11.77 -12.05 -13.79
N ASP A 220 13.03 -12.09 -14.20
CA ASP A 220 13.39 -12.33 -15.60
C ASP A 220 13.06 -13.78 -16.01
N VAL A 221 12.95 -14.05 -17.32
CA VAL A 221 12.73 -15.41 -17.84
C VAL A 221 14.05 -16.18 -17.82
N THR A 222 14.06 -17.34 -17.19
CA THR A 222 15.28 -18.09 -16.85
C THR A 222 15.02 -19.60 -16.87
N PRO A 223 16.07 -20.45 -16.88
CA PRO A 223 15.89 -21.91 -16.74
C PRO A 223 15.05 -22.32 -15.52
N ILE A 224 15.04 -21.49 -14.47
CA ILE A 224 14.27 -21.71 -13.23
C ILE A 224 12.95 -20.91 -13.16
N ARG A 225 12.54 -20.21 -14.25
CA ARG A 225 11.26 -19.46 -14.31
C ARG A 225 10.78 -19.22 -15.74
N THR A 226 9.69 -19.86 -16.15
CA THR A 226 9.00 -19.58 -17.43
C THR A 226 8.16 -18.30 -17.39
N ALA A 227 7.80 -17.76 -18.56
CA ALA A 227 6.78 -16.71 -18.71
C ALA A 227 5.36 -17.26 -18.92
N GLU A 228 5.23 -18.56 -19.22
CA GLU A 228 3.96 -19.14 -19.67
C GLU A 228 3.00 -19.44 -18.50
N PRO A 229 1.68 -19.25 -18.70
CA PRO A 229 0.66 -19.57 -17.70
C PRO A 229 0.33 -21.08 -17.66
N GLY A 230 -0.48 -21.47 -16.67
CA GLY A 230 -0.98 -22.85 -16.51
C GLY A 230 0.11 -23.86 -16.14
N LEU A 231 1.16 -23.40 -15.46
CA LEU A 231 2.31 -24.19 -15.05
C LEU A 231 1.94 -25.22 -13.97
N GLU A 232 1.00 -24.84 -13.11
CA GLU A 232 0.34 -25.67 -12.09
C GLU A 232 -0.54 -26.81 -12.66
N HIS A 233 -0.58 -26.97 -13.99
CA HIS A 233 -1.24 -28.04 -14.72
C HIS A 233 -0.25 -28.87 -15.59
N ARG A 234 1.06 -28.63 -15.49
CA ARG A 234 2.08 -29.35 -16.28
C ARG A 234 2.70 -30.50 -15.48
N PRO A 235 3.27 -31.52 -16.16
CA PRO A 235 4.12 -32.52 -15.52
C PRO A 235 5.27 -31.87 -14.73
N ILE A 236 5.56 -32.41 -13.54
CA ILE A 236 6.72 -32.02 -12.73
C ILE A 236 7.60 -33.25 -12.48
N ALA A 237 8.92 -33.07 -12.54
CA ALA A 237 9.88 -34.10 -12.12
C ALA A 237 10.30 -33.87 -10.67
N ILE A 238 10.50 -34.95 -9.91
CA ILE A 238 10.81 -34.90 -8.47
C ILE A 238 12.17 -35.55 -8.22
N SER A 239 13.09 -34.82 -7.59
CA SER A 239 14.46 -35.30 -7.35
C SER A 239 14.93 -34.97 -5.94
N THR A 240 15.63 -35.91 -5.30
CA THR A 240 16.17 -35.77 -3.95
C THR A 240 17.70 -35.87 -3.95
N ILE A 241 18.35 -35.19 -3.01
CA ILE A 241 19.79 -35.26 -2.74
C ILE A 241 20.02 -35.18 -1.22
N SER A 242 20.95 -35.97 -0.71
CA SER A 242 21.30 -36.02 0.71
C SER A 242 22.61 -35.28 0.98
N PHE A 243 22.68 -34.55 2.08
CA PHE A 243 23.89 -33.83 2.53
C PHE A 243 24.27 -34.25 3.96
N SER A 244 25.57 -34.34 4.26
CA SER A 244 26.02 -34.57 5.63
C SER A 244 25.67 -33.39 6.53
N ILE A 245 24.92 -33.64 7.59
CA ILE A 245 24.57 -32.61 8.58
C ILE A 245 25.80 -32.03 9.26
N ASP A 246 26.89 -32.80 9.42
CA ASP A 246 28.12 -32.36 10.08
C ASP A 246 28.98 -31.44 9.19
N GLN A 247 28.99 -31.67 7.87
CA GLN A 247 29.53 -30.68 6.92
C GLN A 247 28.77 -29.35 7.02
N ILE A 248 27.43 -29.41 7.14
CA ILE A 248 26.60 -28.21 7.31
C ILE A 248 26.85 -27.55 8.69
N LYS A 249 27.02 -28.31 9.78
CA LYS A 249 27.44 -27.80 11.10
C LYS A 249 28.81 -27.11 11.01
N HIS A 250 29.77 -27.66 10.28
CA HIS A 250 31.09 -27.06 10.10
C HIS A 250 31.03 -25.72 9.36
N ILE A 251 30.30 -25.65 8.24
CA ILE A 251 30.07 -24.38 7.50
C ILE A 251 29.32 -23.36 8.38
N LYS A 252 28.30 -23.80 9.12
CA LYS A 252 27.54 -22.99 10.08
C LYS A 252 28.46 -22.33 11.12
N LEU A 253 29.38 -23.09 11.72
CA LEU A 253 30.36 -22.58 12.67
C LEU A 253 31.30 -21.56 12.02
N LYS A 254 31.89 -21.90 10.87
CA LYS A 254 32.85 -21.04 10.13
C LYS A 254 32.24 -19.71 9.70
N LEU A 255 30.94 -19.65 9.43
CA LEU A 255 30.22 -18.44 8.99
C LEU A 255 29.41 -17.74 10.10
N ASN A 256 29.43 -18.24 11.34
CA ASN A 256 28.58 -17.78 12.45
C ASN A 256 27.09 -17.67 12.04
N ALA A 257 26.58 -18.76 11.45
CA ALA A 257 25.28 -18.83 10.79
C ALA A 257 24.28 -19.73 11.54
N THR A 258 23.03 -19.78 11.07
CA THR A 258 22.11 -20.90 11.36
C THR A 258 22.18 -21.93 10.24
N VAL A 259 21.73 -23.17 10.51
CA VAL A 259 21.65 -24.22 9.48
C VAL A 259 20.78 -23.78 8.31
N ASN A 260 19.65 -23.14 8.60
CA ASN A 260 18.72 -22.59 7.60
C ASN A 260 19.41 -21.57 6.68
N ASP A 261 20.27 -20.69 7.23
CA ASP A 261 20.97 -19.69 6.42
C ASP A 261 22.03 -20.34 5.49
N VAL A 262 22.73 -21.37 5.98
CA VAL A 262 23.70 -22.13 5.17
C VAL A 262 22.99 -22.83 4.02
N ILE A 263 21.89 -23.56 4.29
CA ILE A 263 21.18 -24.30 3.24
C ILE A 263 20.48 -23.36 2.26
N THR A 264 19.91 -22.24 2.71
CA THR A 264 19.37 -21.20 1.80
C THR A 264 20.47 -20.68 0.87
N GLY A 265 21.69 -20.46 1.40
CA GLY A 265 22.85 -20.07 0.59
C GLY A 265 23.28 -21.14 -0.41
N ILE A 266 23.29 -22.41 -0.03
CA ILE A 266 23.62 -23.54 -0.92
C ILE A 266 22.58 -23.66 -2.05
N VAL A 267 21.28 -23.64 -1.72
CA VAL A 267 20.19 -23.67 -2.72
C VAL A 267 20.30 -22.49 -3.67
N PHE A 268 20.45 -21.26 -3.16
CA PHE A 268 20.61 -20.06 -3.98
C PHE A 268 21.85 -20.10 -4.86
N TYR A 269 22.95 -20.74 -4.43
CA TYR A 269 24.18 -20.86 -5.22
C TYR A 269 24.04 -21.95 -6.29
N GLY A 270 23.51 -23.12 -5.93
CA GLY A 270 23.20 -24.21 -6.85
C GLY A 270 22.25 -23.79 -7.97
N SER A 271 21.19 -23.02 -7.65
CA SER A 271 20.33 -22.41 -8.66
C SER A 271 21.10 -21.52 -9.64
N ARG A 272 22.09 -20.74 -9.18
CA ARG A 272 22.91 -19.91 -10.08
C ARG A 272 23.86 -20.72 -10.95
N LEU A 273 24.44 -21.80 -10.43
CA LEU A 273 25.26 -22.73 -11.22
C LEU A 273 24.44 -23.41 -12.32
N TYR A 274 23.27 -23.95 -11.97
CA TYR A 274 22.34 -24.57 -12.94
C TYR A 274 21.87 -23.56 -14.00
N MET A 275 21.50 -22.34 -13.60
CA MET A 275 21.17 -21.28 -14.55
C MET A 275 22.30 -21.00 -15.55
N GLU A 276 23.56 -21.03 -15.10
CA GLU A 276 24.72 -20.79 -15.97
C GLU A 276 25.03 -21.96 -16.90
N SER A 277 24.81 -23.22 -16.47
CA SER A 277 25.00 -24.41 -17.31
C SER A 277 23.95 -24.49 -18.43
N GLU A 278 22.67 -24.29 -18.10
CA GLU A 278 21.58 -24.31 -19.08
C GLU A 278 21.60 -23.10 -20.02
N ARG A 279 22.03 -21.93 -19.52
CA ARG A 279 22.06 -20.68 -20.30
C ARG A 279 23.13 -19.72 -19.77
N LYS A 280 24.28 -19.71 -20.44
CA LYS A 280 25.39 -18.77 -20.20
C LYS A 280 24.90 -17.32 -20.02
N GLY A 281 25.48 -16.62 -19.06
CA GLY A 281 25.13 -15.28 -18.61
C GLY A 281 23.88 -15.21 -17.72
N SER A 282 22.99 -16.20 -17.74
CA SER A 282 21.69 -16.10 -17.06
C SER A 282 21.79 -16.10 -15.54
N SER A 283 22.89 -16.58 -14.96
CA SER A 283 23.13 -16.50 -13.50
C SER A 283 23.25 -15.07 -12.95
N ASN A 284 23.26 -14.06 -13.84
CA ASN A 284 23.19 -12.64 -13.49
C ASN A 284 21.77 -12.03 -13.64
N ALA A 285 20.74 -12.82 -13.96
CA ALA A 285 19.35 -12.37 -14.11
C ALA A 285 18.69 -11.99 -12.77
N ARG A 286 17.62 -11.19 -12.83
CA ARG A 286 16.74 -10.88 -11.69
C ARG A 286 15.96 -12.14 -11.32
N SER A 287 16.26 -12.68 -10.15
CA SER A 287 15.63 -13.88 -9.61
C SER A 287 15.37 -13.70 -8.12
N THR A 288 14.25 -14.19 -7.63
CA THR A 288 13.77 -13.98 -6.26
C THR A 288 13.23 -15.27 -5.71
N ALA A 289 13.65 -15.59 -4.49
CA ALA A 289 13.10 -16.68 -3.72
C ALA A 289 12.00 -16.16 -2.78
N LEU A 290 10.89 -16.88 -2.74
CA LEU A 290 9.81 -16.70 -1.78
C LEU A 290 10.12 -17.59 -0.57
N VAL A 291 10.77 -17.00 0.43
CA VAL A 291 11.16 -17.72 1.66
C VAL A 291 9.95 -17.79 2.58
N LEU A 292 9.51 -19.02 2.92
CA LEU A 292 8.43 -19.24 3.88
C LEU A 292 9.01 -19.20 5.29
N LEU A 293 8.49 -18.30 6.13
CA LEU A 293 8.85 -18.19 7.55
C LEU A 293 7.66 -18.60 8.42
N ASN A 294 7.83 -19.60 9.28
CA ASN A 294 6.87 -19.90 10.34
C ASN A 294 6.84 -18.74 11.33
N THR A 295 5.65 -18.24 11.69
CA THR A 295 5.48 -17.06 12.56
C THR A 295 5.27 -17.40 14.04
N ARG A 296 5.31 -18.69 14.40
CA ARG A 296 5.18 -19.17 15.79
C ARG A 296 6.47 -18.95 16.61
N ALA A 297 6.32 -18.79 17.93
CA ALA A 297 7.44 -18.75 18.87
C ALA A 297 7.84 -20.18 19.30
N ILE A 298 8.53 -20.90 18.43
CA ILE A 298 8.81 -22.35 18.55
C ILE A 298 9.96 -22.62 19.54
N SER A 299 9.82 -23.68 20.35
CA SER A 299 10.91 -24.29 21.14
C SER A 299 11.26 -25.73 20.69
N GLY A 300 10.41 -26.33 19.87
CA GLY A 300 10.41 -27.70 19.36
C GLY A 300 9.02 -28.01 18.80
N TYR A 301 8.79 -29.19 18.23
CA TYR A 301 7.41 -29.63 17.97
C TYR A 301 6.64 -29.81 19.28
N ARG A 302 5.31 -29.76 19.18
CA ARG A 302 4.39 -30.15 20.24
C ARG A 302 3.48 -31.24 19.69
N GLY A 303 2.98 -32.13 20.54
CA GLY A 303 1.98 -33.11 20.11
C GLY A 303 0.75 -32.41 19.53
N LEU A 304 0.03 -33.08 18.62
CA LEU A 304 -1.15 -32.50 17.96
C LEU A 304 -2.17 -31.96 18.98
N GLN A 305 -2.40 -32.70 20.06
CA GLN A 305 -3.25 -32.29 21.19
C GLN A 305 -2.80 -30.96 21.83
N ASP A 306 -1.49 -30.73 21.96
CA ASP A 306 -0.93 -29.47 22.49
C ASP A 306 -0.95 -28.33 21.47
N MET A 307 -1.00 -28.62 20.16
CA MET A 307 -1.13 -27.59 19.12
C MET A 307 -2.58 -27.13 18.93
N VAL A 308 -3.57 -27.96 19.29
CA VAL A 308 -5.00 -27.65 19.15
C VAL A 308 -5.58 -26.91 20.36
N LYS A 309 -4.92 -26.95 21.53
CA LYS A 309 -5.30 -26.15 22.72
C LYS A 309 -5.36 -24.65 22.41
N SER A 310 -6.39 -23.98 22.95
CA SER A 310 -6.65 -22.54 22.74
C SER A 310 -5.58 -21.62 23.33
N ASP A 311 -4.85 -22.05 24.36
CA ASP A 311 -3.73 -21.35 24.97
C ASP A 311 -2.36 -21.69 24.33
N SER A 312 -2.35 -22.50 23.27
CA SER A 312 -1.11 -23.05 22.73
C SER A 312 -0.16 -21.98 22.19
N LYS A 313 1.09 -22.03 22.66
CA LYS A 313 2.19 -21.19 22.16
C LYS A 313 2.63 -21.56 20.73
N SER A 314 2.13 -22.69 20.19
CA SER A 314 2.39 -23.15 18.82
C SER A 314 1.09 -23.67 18.17
N PRO A 315 0.11 -22.80 17.86
CA PRO A 315 -1.24 -23.22 17.45
C PRO A 315 -1.28 -23.96 16.10
N TRP A 316 -2.26 -24.84 15.95
CA TRP A 316 -2.56 -25.55 14.71
C TRP A 316 -2.94 -24.61 13.56
N GLY A 317 -2.79 -25.09 12.32
CA GLY A 317 -3.23 -24.41 11.10
C GLY A 317 -2.12 -23.67 10.35
N ASN A 318 -2.47 -22.58 9.67
CA ASN A 318 -1.59 -21.86 8.74
C ASN A 318 -1.03 -20.56 9.37
N ASN A 319 0.12 -20.64 10.03
CA ASN A 319 0.83 -19.52 10.67
C ASN A 319 2.23 -19.37 10.07
N PHE A 320 2.28 -18.91 8.81
CA PHE A 320 3.50 -18.61 8.09
C PHE A 320 3.38 -17.32 7.27
N ALA A 321 4.51 -16.71 6.96
CA ALA A 321 4.60 -15.50 6.14
C ALA A 321 5.47 -15.74 4.89
N LEU A 322 5.05 -15.13 3.77
CA LEU A 322 5.76 -15.14 2.49
C LEU A 322 6.76 -13.98 2.43
N LEU A 323 8.05 -14.29 2.36
CA LEU A 323 9.13 -13.30 2.35
C LEU A 323 9.89 -13.30 1.01
N PRO A 324 9.65 -12.33 0.11
CA PRO A 324 10.41 -12.23 -1.14
C PRO A 324 11.84 -11.70 -0.88
N VAL A 325 12.82 -12.58 -1.07
CA VAL A 325 14.27 -12.34 -0.95
C VAL A 325 14.92 -12.42 -2.33
N PRO A 326 15.59 -11.35 -2.82
CA PRO A 326 16.36 -11.41 -4.05
C PRO A 326 17.52 -12.43 -3.93
N ILE A 327 17.66 -13.29 -4.93
CA ILE A 327 18.78 -14.23 -5.04
C ILE A 327 20.01 -13.43 -5.52
N PRO A 328 21.16 -13.45 -4.83
CA PRO A 328 22.37 -12.77 -5.30
C PRO A 328 22.76 -13.21 -6.71
N LYS A 329 23.49 -12.38 -7.46
CA LYS A 329 24.05 -12.75 -8.76
C LYS A 329 25.38 -13.50 -8.55
N SER A 330 25.80 -14.34 -9.49
CA SER A 330 27.11 -15.02 -9.38
C SER A 330 28.26 -14.05 -9.20
N LYS A 331 28.24 -12.91 -9.91
CA LYS A 331 29.26 -11.85 -9.78
C LYS A 331 29.21 -11.05 -8.47
N ASP A 332 28.22 -11.30 -7.61
CA ASP A 332 28.06 -10.57 -6.34
C ASP A 332 28.96 -11.15 -5.23
N ALA A 333 29.70 -12.23 -5.46
CA ALA A 333 30.64 -12.81 -4.51
C ALA A 333 31.82 -13.46 -5.24
N THR A 334 32.98 -13.47 -4.59
CA THR A 334 34.24 -14.05 -5.10
C THR A 334 34.45 -15.51 -4.70
N SER A 335 33.68 -16.02 -3.74
CA SER A 335 33.75 -17.41 -3.28
C SER A 335 32.39 -17.95 -2.83
N PRO A 336 32.17 -19.28 -2.82
CA PRO A 336 30.92 -19.88 -2.33
C PRO A 336 30.60 -19.52 -0.86
N LEU A 337 31.63 -19.43 0.00
CA LEU A 337 31.46 -19.03 1.40
C LEU A 337 31.02 -17.57 1.54
N GLU A 338 31.55 -16.67 0.70
CA GLU A 338 31.08 -15.28 0.65
C GLU A 338 29.64 -15.21 0.13
N TYR A 339 29.27 -16.02 -0.87
CA TYR A 339 27.91 -16.07 -1.42
C TYR A 339 26.88 -16.53 -0.36
N VAL A 340 27.20 -17.55 0.44
CA VAL A 340 26.38 -17.98 1.59
C VAL A 340 26.28 -16.87 2.63
N LEU A 341 27.39 -16.19 2.97
CA LEU A 341 27.38 -15.07 3.92
C LEU A 341 26.58 -13.86 3.40
N LYS A 342 26.60 -13.59 2.08
CA LYS A 342 25.82 -12.53 1.43
C LYS A 342 24.33 -12.88 1.43
N THR A 343 24.00 -14.14 1.15
CA THR A 343 22.63 -14.68 1.29
C THR A 343 22.13 -14.52 2.73
N LYS A 344 22.92 -14.92 3.74
CA LYS A 344 22.59 -14.71 5.15
C LYS A 344 22.32 -13.23 5.46
N LYS A 345 23.20 -12.31 5.04
CA LYS A 345 23.01 -10.85 5.26
C LYS A 345 21.70 -10.32 4.66
N LEU A 346 21.30 -10.80 3.47
CA LEU A 346 20.02 -10.42 2.84
C LEU A 346 18.81 -11.04 3.57
N VAL A 347 18.88 -12.32 3.92
CA VAL A 347 17.83 -13.04 4.64
C VAL A 347 17.64 -12.44 6.05
N ASP A 348 18.71 -12.15 6.78
CA ASP A 348 18.65 -11.50 8.10
C ASP A 348 18.11 -10.07 8.00
N ARG A 349 18.51 -9.28 6.99
CA ARG A 349 17.91 -7.94 6.74
C ARG A 349 16.39 -8.05 6.59
N LYS A 350 15.93 -9.05 5.83
CA LYS A 350 14.51 -9.28 5.51
C LYS A 350 13.71 -9.86 6.68
N LYS A 351 14.29 -10.78 7.47
CA LYS A 351 13.73 -11.31 8.73
C LYS A 351 13.53 -10.21 9.77
N ASN A 352 14.50 -9.31 9.92
CA ASN A 352 14.45 -8.18 10.87
C ASN A 352 13.62 -6.97 10.36
N SER A 353 12.75 -7.18 9.37
CA SER A 353 11.90 -6.15 8.77
C SER A 353 10.48 -6.24 9.30
N ILE A 354 9.91 -5.12 9.78
CA ILE A 354 8.52 -5.08 10.25
C ILE A 354 7.54 -5.33 9.08
N GLY A 355 8.02 -5.17 7.83
CA GLY A 355 7.27 -5.42 6.60
C GLY A 355 6.62 -6.82 6.52
N VAL A 356 7.22 -7.85 7.12
CA VAL A 356 6.64 -9.20 7.18
C VAL A 356 5.28 -9.21 7.88
N HIS A 357 5.17 -8.50 9.00
CA HIS A 357 3.94 -8.37 9.78
C HIS A 357 2.93 -7.40 9.13
N LEU A 358 3.43 -6.31 8.53
CA LEU A 358 2.59 -5.36 7.79
C LEU A 358 1.95 -6.00 6.55
N ASN A 359 2.64 -6.92 5.87
CA ASN A 359 2.06 -7.71 4.78
C ASN A 359 0.88 -8.55 5.27
N GLY A 360 1.01 -9.23 6.42
CA GLY A 360 -0.07 -10.01 7.01
C GLY A 360 -1.31 -9.15 7.32
N LEU A 361 -1.09 -7.99 7.95
CA LEU A 361 -2.16 -7.01 8.23
C LEU A 361 -2.81 -6.46 6.95
N LEU A 362 -2.02 -6.21 5.90
CA LEU A 362 -2.52 -5.74 4.60
C LEU A 362 -3.40 -6.81 3.91
N LEU A 363 -2.96 -8.07 3.88
CA LEU A 363 -3.74 -9.16 3.29
C LEU A 363 -5.03 -9.43 4.08
N GLU A 364 -4.98 -9.39 5.41
CA GLU A 364 -6.17 -9.51 6.28
C GLU A 364 -7.16 -8.35 6.08
N LEU A 365 -6.67 -7.12 5.88
CA LEU A 365 -7.53 -5.98 5.56
C LEU A 365 -8.16 -6.09 4.16
N ILE A 366 -7.40 -6.58 3.17
CA ILE A 366 -7.94 -6.88 1.83
C ILE A 366 -8.97 -8.02 1.90
N ARG A 367 -8.78 -9.04 2.75
CA ARG A 367 -9.78 -10.09 3.01
C ARG A 367 -11.08 -9.50 3.53
N LYS A 368 -11.01 -8.56 4.48
CA LYS A 368 -12.20 -7.89 5.04
C LYS A 368 -12.93 -7.01 4.03
N LEU A 369 -12.22 -6.38 3.11
CA LEU A 369 -12.78 -5.40 2.16
C LEU A 369 -13.12 -5.96 0.76
N ARG A 370 -12.55 -7.10 0.36
CA ARG A 370 -12.73 -7.71 -0.99
C ARG A 370 -12.87 -9.25 -0.97
N GLY A 371 -13.00 -9.87 0.20
CA GLY A 371 -13.17 -11.32 0.35
C GLY A 371 -11.87 -12.13 0.17
N HIS A 372 -11.94 -13.44 0.45
CA HIS A 372 -10.78 -14.35 0.37
C HIS A 372 -10.28 -14.56 -1.06
N GLU A 373 -11.16 -14.57 -2.06
CA GLU A 373 -10.82 -14.71 -3.49
C GLU A 373 -10.01 -13.52 -4.05
N ALA A 374 -10.07 -12.34 -3.43
CA ALA A 374 -9.18 -11.22 -3.79
C ALA A 374 -7.76 -11.45 -3.27
N VAL A 375 -7.62 -11.98 -2.04
CA VAL A 375 -6.31 -12.29 -1.45
C VAL A 375 -5.66 -13.50 -2.11
N ALA A 376 -6.45 -14.52 -2.47
CA ALA A 376 -5.95 -15.68 -3.21
C ALA A 376 -5.30 -15.27 -4.54
N ARG A 377 -5.96 -14.42 -5.34
CA ARG A 377 -5.40 -13.88 -6.59
C ARG A 377 -4.14 -13.03 -6.40
N ILE A 378 -4.03 -12.32 -5.27
CA ILE A 378 -2.83 -11.54 -4.90
C ILE A 378 -1.65 -12.47 -4.57
N ILE A 379 -1.89 -13.55 -3.81
CA ILE A 379 -0.87 -14.55 -3.48
C ILE A 379 -0.47 -15.34 -4.73
N TYR A 380 -1.42 -15.82 -5.54
CA TYR A 380 -1.15 -16.47 -6.84
C TYR A 380 -0.22 -15.64 -7.72
N LYS A 381 -0.53 -14.35 -7.88
CA LYS A 381 0.29 -13.42 -8.68
C LYS A 381 1.66 -13.15 -8.03
N MET A 382 1.78 -13.17 -6.71
CA MET A 382 3.08 -13.06 -6.03
C MET A 382 3.95 -14.30 -6.28
N VAL A 383 3.36 -15.50 -6.25
CA VAL A 383 4.02 -16.78 -6.52
C VAL A 383 4.52 -16.82 -7.97
N MET A 384 3.63 -16.60 -8.96
CA MET A 384 3.96 -16.52 -10.40
C MET A 384 5.07 -15.52 -10.74
N ASN A 385 5.12 -14.39 -10.04
CA ASN A 385 6.09 -13.31 -10.31
C ASN A 385 7.47 -13.52 -9.66
N THR A 386 7.71 -14.66 -9.00
CA THR A 386 8.98 -15.02 -8.37
C THR A 386 9.56 -16.30 -8.96
N SER A 387 10.88 -16.41 -9.03
CA SER A 387 11.55 -17.59 -9.61
C SER A 387 11.37 -18.87 -8.79
N VAL A 388 11.41 -18.77 -7.46
CA VAL A 388 11.62 -19.91 -6.57
C VAL A 388 10.79 -19.75 -5.30
N ALA A 389 10.35 -20.84 -4.66
CA ALA A 389 9.99 -20.85 -3.24
C ALA A 389 10.95 -21.74 -2.44
N VAL A 390 11.25 -21.34 -1.20
CA VAL A 390 12.10 -22.08 -0.25
C VAL A 390 11.39 -22.14 1.09
N SER A 391 11.33 -23.32 1.70
CA SER A 391 10.75 -23.54 3.03
C SER A 391 11.83 -23.98 4.03
N ASN A 392 11.48 -24.18 5.29
CA ASN A 392 12.18 -25.15 6.13
C ASN A 392 11.26 -25.71 7.22
N VAL A 393 11.36 -27.02 7.43
CA VAL A 393 10.58 -27.79 8.41
C VAL A 393 11.53 -28.83 9.01
N TYR A 394 11.69 -28.81 10.34
CA TYR A 394 12.61 -29.72 11.03
C TYR A 394 12.05 -31.16 11.07
N GLY A 395 12.92 -32.17 11.04
CA GLY A 395 12.57 -33.57 11.31
C GLY A 395 13.01 -34.02 12.71
N PRO A 396 12.76 -35.29 13.07
CA PRO A 396 13.24 -35.90 14.30
C PRO A 396 14.75 -36.11 14.29
N THR A 397 15.32 -36.31 15.49
CA THR A 397 16.76 -36.54 15.70
C THR A 397 17.15 -38.01 15.89
N GLU A 398 16.19 -38.94 15.86
CA GLU A 398 16.41 -40.38 15.92
C GLU A 398 15.77 -41.13 14.73
N LYS A 399 16.02 -42.43 14.62
CA LYS A 399 15.36 -43.30 13.64
C LYS A 399 13.89 -43.49 14.03
N VAL A 400 13.02 -43.51 13.03
CA VAL A 400 11.56 -43.58 13.22
C VAL A 400 10.92 -44.70 12.39
N ALA A 401 9.72 -45.11 12.80
CA ALA A 401 8.92 -46.12 12.11
C ALA A 401 7.45 -45.70 11.99
N LEU A 402 6.82 -46.08 10.88
CA LEU A 402 5.38 -45.97 10.62
C LEU A 402 4.77 -47.36 10.79
N SER A 403 3.93 -47.58 11.80
CA SER A 403 3.32 -48.91 12.09
C SER A 403 4.34 -50.06 12.07
N ASN A 404 5.49 -49.88 12.74
CA ASN A 404 6.64 -50.79 12.79
C ASN A 404 7.44 -50.95 11.48
N LEU A 405 7.05 -50.31 10.36
CA LEU A 405 7.87 -50.22 9.15
C LEU A 405 9.00 -49.17 9.37
N PRO A 406 10.30 -49.54 9.34
CA PRO A 406 11.38 -48.59 9.58
C PRO A 406 11.48 -47.58 8.44
N CYS A 407 11.52 -46.29 8.76
CA CYS A 407 11.61 -45.22 7.77
C CYS A 407 13.07 -44.97 7.36
N LYS A 408 13.40 -45.24 6.10
CA LYS A 408 14.71 -45.02 5.48
C LYS A 408 14.93 -43.56 5.08
N ARG A 409 13.86 -42.85 4.69
CA ARG A 409 13.87 -41.43 4.32
C ARG A 409 12.49 -40.82 4.49
N MET A 410 12.43 -39.51 4.74
CA MET A 410 11.19 -38.74 4.69
C MET A 410 11.46 -37.37 4.07
N TYR A 411 10.61 -36.94 3.14
CA TYR A 411 10.70 -35.63 2.48
C TYR A 411 9.32 -35.07 2.12
N PHE A 412 9.24 -33.74 2.03
CA PHE A 412 8.00 -33.03 1.72
C PHE A 412 8.21 -32.02 0.59
N MET A 413 7.19 -31.88 -0.25
CA MET A 413 7.17 -30.92 -1.35
C MET A 413 5.77 -30.31 -1.51
N VAL A 414 5.70 -29.13 -2.11
CA VAL A 414 4.45 -28.45 -2.45
C VAL A 414 4.19 -28.66 -3.94
N VAL A 415 2.98 -29.07 -4.31
CA VAL A 415 2.55 -29.36 -5.70
C VAL A 415 1.26 -28.61 -6.05
N ASN A 416 0.86 -28.63 -7.32
CA ASN A 416 -0.16 -27.73 -7.90
C ASN A 416 0.13 -26.21 -7.70
N SER A 417 1.39 -25.83 -7.45
CA SER A 417 1.81 -24.43 -7.28
C SER A 417 2.26 -23.81 -8.61
N PRO A 418 1.91 -22.54 -8.90
CA PRO A 418 2.23 -21.88 -10.17
C PRO A 418 3.67 -21.31 -10.16
N GLN A 419 4.67 -22.18 -10.04
CA GLN A 419 6.10 -21.84 -9.94
C GLN A 419 6.98 -22.90 -10.62
N SER A 420 8.04 -22.47 -11.33
CA SER A 420 8.84 -23.39 -12.18
C SER A 420 9.89 -24.18 -11.42
N LEU A 421 10.46 -23.62 -10.35
CA LEU A 421 11.40 -24.33 -9.48
C LEU A 421 10.96 -24.21 -8.01
N LEU A 422 10.24 -25.23 -7.55
CA LEU A 422 9.79 -25.39 -6.16
C LEU A 422 10.93 -25.98 -5.32
N SER A 423 11.95 -25.16 -5.03
CA SER A 423 13.19 -25.66 -4.41
C SER A 423 13.14 -25.70 -2.87
N TRP A 424 12.94 -26.91 -2.34
CA TRP A 424 13.43 -27.32 -1.02
C TRP A 424 12.81 -26.65 0.23
N GLY A 425 12.21 -27.50 1.07
CA GLY A 425 12.39 -27.39 2.51
C GLY A 425 13.41 -28.46 2.94
N PRO A 426 14.57 -28.10 3.52
CA PRO A 426 15.57 -29.11 3.90
C PRO A 426 15.14 -29.85 5.16
N CYS A 427 14.48 -30.99 4.97
CA CYS A 427 14.12 -31.90 6.04
C CYS A 427 15.39 -32.49 6.66
N ILE A 428 15.85 -31.85 7.73
CA ILE A 428 16.88 -32.40 8.61
C ILE A 428 16.20 -33.52 9.42
N VAL A 429 16.21 -34.73 8.85
CA VAL A 429 16.10 -35.97 9.62
C VAL A 429 17.52 -36.38 9.95
N VAL A 430 17.83 -36.58 11.22
CA VAL A 430 19.11 -37.15 11.66
C VAL A 430 18.84 -38.58 12.12
N PHE A 431 19.61 -39.53 11.61
CA PHE A 431 19.56 -40.91 12.06
C PHE A 431 20.64 -41.18 13.11
N TYR A 432 20.26 -41.89 14.15
CA TYR A 432 21.10 -42.69 15.04
C TYR A 432 20.40 -44.05 15.25
N PHE A 433 21.09 -45.01 15.87
CA PHE A 433 20.68 -46.42 15.98
C PHE A 433 20.52 -46.85 17.46
N ASP A 434 19.69 -47.88 17.66
CA ASP A 434 19.65 -48.93 18.70
C ASP A 434 18.70 -48.77 19.90
N GLY A 435 17.69 -49.67 19.99
CA GLY A 435 17.31 -50.29 21.29
C GLY A 435 15.84 -50.38 21.78
N PHE A 436 15.08 -51.34 21.23
CA PHE A 436 14.02 -52.16 21.90
C PHE A 436 12.84 -51.53 22.74
N SER A 437 11.61 -51.65 22.19
CA SER A 437 10.41 -52.31 22.80
C SER A 437 9.34 -51.57 23.67
N ALA A 438 8.07 -51.96 23.37
CA ALA A 438 6.87 -52.08 24.23
C ALA A 438 5.79 -50.97 24.38
N GLU A 439 4.61 -51.29 23.81
CA GLU A 439 3.22 -51.13 24.29
C GLU A 439 2.43 -49.79 24.40
N ILE A 440 1.34 -49.77 23.61
CA ILE A 440 -0.05 -49.29 23.86
C ILE A 440 -0.31 -47.77 24.04
N LEU A 441 -1.29 -47.29 23.23
CA LEU A 441 -1.96 -45.99 23.34
C LEU A 441 -3.43 -46.16 22.90
N TYR A 442 -4.38 -45.47 23.53
CA TYR A 442 -5.76 -45.37 23.02
C TYR A 442 -6.41 -44.01 23.37
N LYS A 443 -7.35 -43.56 22.52
CA LYS A 443 -8.18 -42.34 22.62
C LYS A 443 -7.45 -40.99 22.82
N ASN A 444 -7.55 -40.11 21.81
CA ASN A 444 -8.07 -38.72 21.90
C ASN A 444 -7.58 -37.83 20.74
N VAL A 445 -8.33 -37.81 19.63
CA VAL A 445 -8.25 -36.76 18.59
C VAL A 445 -9.67 -36.32 18.22
N LEU A 446 -10.47 -35.99 19.24
CA LEU A 446 -11.87 -35.61 19.06
C LEU A 446 -12.38 -34.80 20.26
N LEU A 447 -12.16 -33.47 20.23
CA LEU A 447 -13.00 -32.43 20.88
C LEU A 447 -12.42 -31.02 20.67
N CYS A 448 -13.28 -30.02 20.85
CA CYS A 448 -13.01 -28.59 21.02
C CYS A 448 -12.25 -27.82 19.92
N ASN A 449 -13.02 -27.03 19.16
CA ASN A 449 -12.55 -25.83 18.47
C ASN A 449 -13.50 -24.70 18.91
N LEU A 450 -13.17 -23.98 19.99
CA LEU A 450 -14.04 -22.96 20.61
C LEU A 450 -13.25 -21.86 21.34
N GLU A 451 -13.85 -20.67 21.38
CA GLU A 451 -13.47 -19.45 22.14
C GLU A 451 -12.17 -18.71 21.75
N HIS A 452 -12.01 -17.49 22.32
CA HIS A 452 -11.61 -16.32 21.52
C HIS A 452 -11.06 -15.13 22.37
N LYS A 453 -10.21 -14.28 21.75
CA LYS A 453 -9.80 -12.86 22.08
C LYS A 453 -8.34 -12.60 22.54
N LEU A 454 -7.70 -11.65 21.82
CA LEU A 454 -6.86 -10.50 22.26
C LEU A 454 -5.87 -10.71 23.45
N ASN A 455 -4.59 -10.30 23.37
CA ASN A 455 -4.13 -8.96 22.96
C ASN A 455 -2.61 -8.91 22.64
N TRP A 456 -2.10 -7.84 22.00
CA TRP A 456 -0.64 -7.59 21.83
C TRP A 456 -0.29 -6.10 21.96
N GLU A 457 0.83 -5.83 22.64
CA GLU A 457 1.47 -4.51 22.79
C GLU A 457 3.00 -4.71 22.90
N SER A 458 3.86 -3.77 22.52
CA SER A 458 3.75 -2.60 21.62
C SER A 458 5.17 -2.16 21.17
N VAL A 459 5.29 -1.46 19.97
CA VAL A 459 7.21 -0.74 17.90
C VAL A 459 8.75 -1.25 17.77
N THR A 460 9.86 -0.47 17.75
CA THR A 460 10.20 0.87 17.19
C THR A 460 11.58 0.75 16.48
N MET A 461 12.23 1.80 15.94
CA MET A 461 11.98 2.58 14.73
C MET A 461 13.23 3.39 14.27
N ASP A 462 13.53 4.64 14.68
CA ASP A 462 14.35 5.62 13.88
C ASP A 462 15.51 6.38 14.60
N SER A 463 16.76 6.59 14.09
CA SER A 463 17.12 7.12 12.74
C SER A 463 18.65 7.15 12.33
N LYS A 464 18.99 7.45 11.04
CA LYS A 464 20.22 8.11 10.43
C LYS A 464 21.41 7.29 9.85
N HIS A 465 22.20 7.73 8.83
CA HIS A 465 22.13 8.90 7.90
C HIS A 465 22.90 8.66 6.56
N GLU A 466 22.67 9.56 5.58
CA GLU A 466 23.51 10.05 4.43
C GLU A 466 24.44 9.11 3.58
N SER A 467 24.90 9.48 2.36
CA SER A 467 24.85 10.77 1.62
C SER A 467 24.31 10.66 0.16
N GLU A 468 25.09 11.07 -0.87
CA GLU A 468 24.65 11.84 -2.05
C GLU A 468 25.33 11.45 -3.40
N VAL A 469 25.07 12.21 -4.49
CA VAL A 469 25.42 11.88 -5.91
C VAL A 469 25.71 13.17 -6.72
N HIS A 470 26.63 13.10 -7.71
CA HIS A 470 27.00 14.19 -8.64
C HIS A 470 26.13 14.30 -9.91
N PHE A 471 26.20 15.46 -10.58
CA PHE A 471 25.59 15.77 -11.89
C PHE A 471 26.67 16.21 -12.90
N ASN A 472 26.39 16.07 -14.20
CA ASN A 472 27.03 16.76 -15.32
C ASN A 472 25.93 17.37 -16.21
N GLU A 473 26.24 18.42 -16.97
CA GLU A 473 25.27 19.20 -17.76
C GLU A 473 25.57 19.19 -19.26
N GLU A 474 24.52 19.07 -20.08
CA GLU A 474 24.48 19.53 -21.47
C GLU A 474 23.14 20.22 -21.71
N VAL A 475 23.13 21.35 -22.43
CA VAL A 475 21.95 22.23 -22.55
C VAL A 475 21.02 21.77 -23.68
N GLY A 476 20.26 20.70 -23.42
CA GLY A 476 19.22 20.17 -24.31
C GLY A 476 17.77 20.46 -23.85
N ASP A 477 16.78 20.06 -24.67
CA ASP A 477 15.33 20.23 -24.38
C ASP A 477 14.96 19.71 -22.99
N VAL A 478 14.51 20.63 -22.12
CA VAL A 478 14.27 20.34 -20.69
C VAL A 478 13.06 19.39 -20.54
N PRO A 479 13.21 18.24 -19.86
CA PRO A 479 12.10 17.33 -19.62
C PRO A 479 11.02 18.01 -18.77
N VAL A 480 9.75 17.68 -19.01
CA VAL A 480 8.67 18.16 -18.12
C VAL A 480 8.83 17.50 -16.74
N SER A 481 8.40 18.17 -15.66
CA SER A 481 8.54 17.56 -14.33
C SER A 481 7.69 16.29 -14.21
N PRO A 482 8.06 15.31 -13.36
CA PRO A 482 7.32 14.06 -13.16
C PRO A 482 5.80 14.26 -13.05
N THR A 483 5.37 15.23 -12.25
CA THR A 483 3.97 15.60 -12.04
C THR A 483 3.34 16.35 -13.22
N ALA A 484 4.12 17.16 -13.95
CA ALA A 484 3.61 17.88 -15.13
C ALA A 484 3.15 16.95 -16.27
N HIS A 485 3.68 15.72 -16.37
CA HIS A 485 3.21 14.73 -17.35
C HIS A 485 1.75 14.31 -17.15
N TYR A 486 1.31 14.14 -15.89
CA TYR A 486 0.00 13.56 -15.55
C TYR A 486 -1.05 14.59 -15.14
N PHE A 487 -0.70 15.87 -15.11
CA PHE A 487 -1.64 17.00 -15.11
C PHE A 487 -1.87 17.60 -16.50
N ASN A 488 -1.24 17.06 -17.55
CA ASN A 488 -1.55 17.34 -18.96
C ASN A 488 -1.79 16.01 -19.70
N SER A 489 -2.87 15.33 -19.36
CA SER A 489 -3.23 14.00 -19.87
C SER A 489 -4.69 13.99 -20.36
N THR A 490 -5.14 12.92 -21.04
CA THR A 490 -6.55 12.82 -21.45
C THR A 490 -7.48 12.51 -20.28
N ALA A 491 -6.99 11.83 -19.24
CA ALA A 491 -7.72 11.61 -17.99
C ALA A 491 -7.66 12.78 -16.99
N LEU A 492 -6.71 13.72 -17.11
CA LEU A 492 -6.59 14.87 -16.20
C LEU A 492 -5.86 16.06 -16.84
N SER A 493 -6.58 17.19 -16.97
CA SER A 493 -6.05 18.51 -17.30
C SER A 493 -6.57 19.51 -16.27
N VAL A 494 -5.67 20.26 -15.63
CA VAL A 494 -6.01 21.18 -14.52
C VAL A 494 -5.44 22.56 -14.79
N CYS A 495 -6.29 23.57 -14.68
CA CYS A 495 -5.91 24.97 -14.76
C CYS A 495 -5.98 25.64 -13.39
N ILE A 496 -5.11 26.63 -13.18
CA ILE A 496 -5.14 27.55 -12.06
C ILE A 496 -5.53 28.91 -12.62
N ILE A 497 -6.63 29.46 -12.12
CA ILE A 497 -7.08 30.83 -12.39
C ILE A 497 -6.55 31.67 -11.24
N SER A 498 -5.85 32.77 -11.50
CA SER A 498 -5.48 33.76 -10.49
C SER A 498 -6.05 35.11 -10.86
N VAL A 499 -6.74 35.75 -9.93
CA VAL A 499 -7.42 37.03 -10.12
C VAL A 499 -6.75 38.08 -9.25
N LEU A 500 -6.41 39.21 -9.87
CA LEU A 500 -5.87 40.41 -9.23
C LEU A 500 -6.94 41.50 -9.36
N GLU A 501 -7.42 41.99 -8.23
CA GLU A 501 -8.45 43.01 -8.12
C GLU A 501 -7.76 44.37 -8.08
N SER A 502 -7.97 45.22 -9.10
CA SER A 502 -7.35 46.54 -9.16
C SER A 502 -8.14 47.58 -8.35
N GLU A 503 -7.40 48.50 -7.72
CA GLU A 503 -7.97 49.63 -6.99
C GLU A 503 -8.41 50.77 -7.91
N VAL A 504 -7.81 50.85 -9.10
CA VAL A 504 -8.02 51.90 -10.12
C VAL A 504 -8.44 51.25 -11.45
N PRO A 505 -9.07 51.99 -12.39
CA PRO A 505 -9.29 51.50 -13.74
C PRO A 505 -7.97 51.08 -14.39
N ILE A 506 -7.98 49.97 -15.13
CA ILE A 506 -6.76 49.38 -15.71
C ILE A 506 -6.41 50.09 -17.01
N ASP A 507 -5.25 50.74 -17.06
CA ASP A 507 -4.57 51.04 -18.33
C ASP A 507 -3.97 49.74 -18.88
N ASP A 508 -4.54 49.27 -19.98
CA ASP A 508 -4.15 48.03 -20.64
C ASP A 508 -3.16 48.22 -21.79
N SER A 509 -2.69 49.45 -22.05
CA SER A 509 -1.76 49.78 -23.13
C SER A 509 -0.38 49.15 -22.91
N ILE A 510 0.12 49.19 -21.68
CA ILE A 510 1.42 48.65 -21.27
C ILE A 510 1.45 47.10 -21.19
N THR A 511 0.32 46.41 -21.36
CA THR A 511 0.17 44.95 -21.15
C THR A 511 1.23 44.12 -21.87
N LEU A 512 1.47 44.40 -23.15
CA LEU A 512 2.40 43.61 -23.96
C LEU A 512 3.85 43.82 -23.56
N GLU A 513 4.19 45.03 -23.09
CA GLU A 513 5.51 45.34 -22.55
C GLU A 513 5.74 44.64 -21.21
N VAL A 514 4.78 44.69 -20.29
CA VAL A 514 4.84 44.00 -18.99
C VAL A 514 4.96 42.48 -19.17
N LEU A 515 4.23 41.90 -20.13
CA LEU A 515 4.36 40.48 -20.46
C LEU A 515 5.77 40.15 -20.99
N LYS A 516 6.31 40.96 -21.89
CA LYS A 516 7.61 40.76 -22.53
C LYS A 516 8.80 40.95 -21.56
N ASN A 517 8.75 42.03 -20.77
CA ASN A 517 9.87 42.51 -19.96
C ASN A 517 9.82 41.99 -18.51
N SER A 518 8.64 41.70 -17.96
CA SER A 518 8.47 41.26 -16.57
C SER A 518 8.04 39.80 -16.44
N PHE A 519 7.06 39.32 -17.22
CA PHE A 519 6.48 37.97 -17.02
C PHE A 519 7.26 36.84 -17.73
N LEU A 520 7.51 36.95 -19.04
CA LEU A 520 8.22 35.92 -19.81
C LEU A 520 9.64 35.61 -19.28
N PRO A 521 10.46 36.58 -18.83
CA PRO A 521 11.82 36.30 -18.36
C PRO A 521 11.88 35.44 -17.09
N VAL A 522 10.82 35.42 -16.26
CA VAL A 522 10.81 34.69 -14.98
C VAL A 522 11.01 33.18 -15.17
N ASN A 523 10.52 32.61 -16.27
CA ASN A 523 10.79 31.20 -16.57
C ASN A 523 10.69 30.85 -18.05
N PRO A 524 11.66 30.09 -18.62
CA PRO A 524 11.59 29.60 -19.99
C PRO A 524 10.29 28.85 -20.34
N ARG A 525 9.60 28.23 -19.36
CA ARG A 525 8.32 27.54 -19.60
C ARG A 525 7.20 28.48 -20.08
N PHE A 526 7.20 29.76 -19.71
CA PHE A 526 6.23 30.73 -20.24
C PHE A 526 6.46 31.03 -21.73
N SER A 527 7.67 30.77 -22.24
CA SER A 527 8.02 30.82 -23.67
C SER A 527 8.21 29.43 -24.27
N SER A 528 7.54 28.39 -23.75
CA SER A 528 7.69 27.00 -24.24
C SER A 528 6.36 26.30 -24.48
N ILE A 529 6.33 25.44 -25.49
CA ILE A 529 5.25 24.47 -25.75
C ILE A 529 5.64 23.09 -25.24
N MET A 530 4.64 22.24 -24.99
CA MET A 530 4.87 20.85 -24.60
C MET A 530 4.84 19.94 -25.83
N ILE A 531 5.97 19.34 -26.18
CA ILE A 531 6.08 18.36 -27.26
C ILE A 531 6.24 16.94 -26.70
N THR A 532 5.90 15.93 -27.49
CA THR A 532 6.16 14.52 -27.17
C THR A 532 7.25 14.00 -28.11
N ASP A 533 8.30 13.37 -27.58
CA ASP A 533 9.34 12.75 -28.41
C ASP A 533 8.94 11.36 -28.94
N SER A 534 9.79 10.77 -29.79
CA SER A 534 9.56 9.45 -30.40
C SER A 534 9.38 8.31 -29.40
N ASN A 535 9.78 8.50 -28.14
CA ASN A 535 9.69 7.52 -27.07
C ASN A 535 8.48 7.76 -26.15
N GLY A 536 7.59 8.68 -26.53
CA GLY A 536 6.42 9.07 -25.73
C GLY A 536 6.74 10.02 -24.57
N VAL A 537 7.96 10.54 -24.45
CA VAL A 537 8.35 11.41 -23.34
C VAL A 537 8.04 12.86 -23.68
N LYS A 538 7.24 13.50 -22.81
CA LYS A 538 6.91 14.93 -22.96
C LYS A 538 8.10 15.81 -22.53
N ARG A 539 8.42 16.84 -23.33
CA ARG A 539 9.50 17.82 -23.10
C ARG A 539 9.00 19.24 -23.33
N TRP A 540 9.69 20.22 -22.76
CA TRP A 540 9.46 21.65 -23.05
C TRP A 540 10.35 22.08 -24.23
N LYS A 541 9.72 22.50 -25.34
CA LYS A 541 10.40 23.13 -26.47
C LYS A 541 10.19 24.64 -26.42
N LYS A 542 11.28 25.41 -26.34
CA LYS A 542 11.24 26.87 -26.37
C LYS A 542 10.76 27.37 -27.74
N ILE A 543 9.93 28.41 -27.75
CA ILE A 543 9.47 29.14 -28.93
C ILE A 543 9.54 30.65 -28.68
N ASN A 544 9.17 31.46 -29.68
CA ASN A 544 8.83 32.87 -29.49
C ASN A 544 7.30 33.04 -29.62
N PRO A 545 6.55 33.24 -28.52
CA PRO A 545 5.09 33.35 -28.58
C PRO A 545 4.64 34.72 -29.10
N ARG A 546 3.54 34.75 -29.85
CA ARG A 546 2.82 35.97 -30.22
C ARG A 546 1.95 36.42 -29.04
N LEU A 547 2.33 37.48 -28.33
CA LEU A 547 1.67 37.86 -27.07
C LEU A 547 0.19 38.21 -27.24
N GLU A 548 -0.18 38.78 -28.39
CA GLU A 548 -1.56 39.13 -28.76
C GLU A 548 -2.49 37.89 -28.73
N ASP A 549 -1.98 36.70 -29.09
CA ASP A 549 -2.76 35.45 -29.06
C ASP A 549 -3.13 35.02 -27.64
N HIS A 550 -2.40 35.49 -26.61
CA HIS A 550 -2.57 35.11 -25.21
C HIS A 550 -3.38 36.15 -24.40
N VAL A 551 -3.49 37.39 -24.88
CA VAL A 551 -4.26 38.46 -24.20
C VAL A 551 -5.72 38.43 -24.65
N LYS A 552 -6.65 38.48 -23.69
CA LYS A 552 -8.10 38.54 -23.90
C LYS A 552 -8.66 39.80 -23.24
N LYS A 553 -9.53 40.51 -23.96
CA LYS A 553 -10.23 41.71 -23.47
C LYS A 553 -11.72 41.52 -23.79
N PRO A 554 -12.54 40.98 -22.87
CA PRO A 554 -13.98 40.84 -23.10
C PRO A 554 -14.63 42.22 -23.24
N LYS A 555 -15.72 42.30 -24.00
CA LYS A 555 -16.49 43.53 -24.18
C LYS A 555 -17.92 43.33 -23.73
N PHE A 556 -18.38 44.23 -22.88
CA PHE A 556 -19.75 44.31 -22.37
C PHE A 556 -20.31 45.71 -22.65
N PRO A 557 -21.65 45.92 -22.58
CA PRO A 557 -22.22 47.25 -22.77
C PRO A 557 -21.71 48.24 -21.70
N ASP A 558 -21.50 49.48 -22.11
CA ASP A 558 -21.07 50.57 -21.22
C ASP A 558 -22.25 51.16 -20.43
N GLY A 559 -21.96 51.85 -19.32
CA GLY A 559 -22.95 52.57 -18.52
C GLY A 559 -23.91 51.69 -17.70
N LEU A 560 -23.58 50.42 -17.47
CA LEU A 560 -24.39 49.52 -16.64
C LEU A 560 -24.13 49.71 -15.14
N SER A 561 -25.02 49.20 -14.29
CA SER A 561 -24.82 49.20 -12.84
C SER A 561 -23.76 48.19 -12.40
N VAL A 562 -23.18 48.41 -11.23
CA VAL A 562 -22.08 47.57 -10.69
C VAL A 562 -22.54 46.12 -10.47
N GLU A 563 -23.78 45.91 -10.04
CA GLU A 563 -24.38 44.57 -9.85
C GLU A 563 -24.53 43.82 -11.19
N ARG A 564 -24.67 44.57 -12.30
CA ARG A 564 -24.74 43.99 -13.63
C ARG A 564 -23.35 43.63 -14.15
N TYR A 565 -22.33 44.43 -13.86
CA TYR A 565 -20.93 44.06 -14.15
C TYR A 565 -20.44 42.91 -13.25
N ASP A 566 -20.86 42.81 -11.99
CA ASP A 566 -20.62 41.63 -11.14
C ASP A 566 -21.19 40.34 -11.77
N ALA A 567 -22.39 40.41 -12.34
CA ALA A 567 -23.00 39.28 -13.03
C ALA A 567 -22.21 38.88 -14.30
N TYR A 568 -21.79 39.86 -15.11
CA TYR A 568 -20.92 39.59 -16.27
C TYR A 568 -19.54 39.05 -15.86
N PHE A 569 -18.95 39.55 -14.77
CA PHE A 569 -17.68 39.09 -14.24
C PHE A 569 -17.75 37.64 -13.74
N GLN A 570 -18.83 37.26 -13.04
CA GLN A 570 -19.06 35.88 -12.60
C GLN A 570 -19.26 34.93 -13.79
N GLU A 571 -20.04 35.29 -14.79
CA GLU A 571 -20.23 34.45 -15.98
C GLU A 571 -18.93 34.32 -16.79
N TYR A 572 -18.16 35.41 -16.92
CA TYR A 572 -16.86 35.37 -17.58
C TYR A 572 -15.84 34.52 -16.80
N LEU A 573 -15.83 34.57 -15.47
CA LEU A 573 -15.01 33.65 -14.66
C LEU A 573 -15.43 32.18 -14.84
N THR A 574 -16.74 31.89 -15.01
CA THR A 574 -17.20 30.55 -15.40
C THR A 574 -16.66 30.13 -16.77
N GLU A 575 -16.73 30.99 -17.79
CA GLU A 575 -16.22 30.72 -19.15
C GLU A 575 -14.70 30.49 -19.16
N VAL A 576 -13.95 31.36 -18.48
CA VAL A 576 -12.49 31.27 -18.32
C VAL A 576 -12.10 29.97 -17.60
N ALA A 577 -12.92 29.48 -16.67
CA ALA A 577 -12.69 28.22 -15.95
C ALA A 577 -12.96 26.96 -16.78
N THR A 578 -13.98 26.94 -17.63
CA THR A 578 -14.37 25.76 -18.42
C THR A 578 -13.60 25.62 -19.73
N GLY A 579 -13.17 26.73 -20.34
CA GLY A 579 -12.43 26.68 -21.61
C GLY A 579 -11.05 26.02 -21.47
N GLN A 580 -10.67 25.17 -22.42
CA GLN A 580 -9.34 24.53 -22.44
C GLN A 580 -8.25 25.42 -23.07
N LEU A 581 -7.01 25.29 -22.61
CA LEU A 581 -5.85 26.01 -23.16
C LEU A 581 -5.33 25.34 -24.45
N PRO A 582 -5.01 26.10 -25.51
CA PRO A 582 -4.58 25.54 -26.79
C PRO A 582 -3.16 24.96 -26.71
N GLN A 583 -3.04 23.64 -26.82
CA GLN A 583 -1.78 22.90 -26.65
C GLN A 583 -0.66 23.28 -27.65
N GLY A 584 -0.99 23.94 -28.76
CA GLY A 584 -0.02 24.48 -29.73
C GLY A 584 0.63 25.80 -29.31
N ARG A 585 0.25 26.39 -28.17
CA ARG A 585 0.82 27.61 -27.58
C ARG A 585 1.33 27.34 -26.15
N PRO A 586 2.17 28.20 -25.57
CA PRO A 586 2.50 28.14 -24.16
C PRO A 586 1.23 28.14 -23.31
N LEU A 587 1.19 27.33 -22.27
CA LEU A 587 -0.06 26.95 -21.60
C LEU A 587 -0.54 27.98 -20.56
N TRP A 588 -0.70 29.23 -21.00
CA TRP A 588 -1.21 30.34 -20.22
C TRP A 588 -2.02 31.34 -21.08
N GLU A 589 -2.96 32.03 -20.46
CA GLU A 589 -3.71 33.17 -21.03
C GLU A 589 -3.80 34.30 -19.98
N LEU A 590 -3.93 35.55 -20.45
CA LEU A 590 -4.14 36.75 -19.64
C LEU A 590 -5.44 37.42 -20.07
N HIS A 591 -6.38 37.61 -19.16
CA HIS A 591 -7.65 38.28 -19.43
C HIS A 591 -7.73 39.57 -18.63
N ILE A 592 -8.12 40.68 -19.28
CA ILE A 592 -8.20 42.01 -18.66
C ILE A 592 -9.65 42.47 -18.69
N PHE A 593 -10.28 42.54 -17.52
CA PHE A 593 -11.65 42.98 -17.32
C PHE A 593 -11.63 44.44 -16.85
N THR A 594 -11.95 45.35 -17.76
CA THR A 594 -11.82 46.82 -17.56
C THR A 594 -13.03 47.49 -16.93
N TYR A 595 -14.07 46.72 -16.57
CA TYR A 595 -15.32 47.22 -16.00
C TYR A 595 -15.31 47.13 -14.46
N PRO A 596 -15.93 48.09 -13.75
CA PRO A 596 -15.95 48.09 -12.29
C PRO A 596 -16.89 47.02 -11.73
N THR A 597 -16.42 46.29 -10.72
CA THR A 597 -17.17 45.32 -9.92
C THR A 597 -17.40 45.88 -8.51
N SER A 598 -18.25 45.23 -7.70
CA SER A 598 -18.41 45.61 -6.29
C SER A 598 -17.12 45.43 -5.48
N SER A 599 -16.19 44.59 -5.95
CA SER A 599 -14.88 44.38 -5.32
C SER A 599 -13.75 45.24 -5.89
N ALA A 600 -13.77 45.68 -7.15
CA ALA A 600 -12.61 46.24 -7.86
C ALA A 600 -12.98 47.29 -8.92
N ALA A 601 -12.06 48.19 -9.26
CA ALA A 601 -12.24 49.10 -10.40
C ALA A 601 -11.93 48.44 -11.76
N GLY A 602 -11.36 47.23 -11.73
CA GLY A 602 -11.10 46.33 -12.84
C GLY A 602 -10.37 45.09 -12.32
N ALA A 603 -10.24 44.04 -13.14
CA ALA A 603 -9.56 42.81 -12.75
C ALA A 603 -8.63 42.26 -13.82
N VAL A 604 -7.46 41.76 -13.41
CA VAL A 604 -6.52 41.01 -14.25
C VAL A 604 -6.57 39.53 -13.87
N ILE A 605 -6.87 38.67 -14.83
CA ILE A 605 -7.05 37.24 -14.63
C ILE A 605 -5.96 36.47 -15.39
N PHE A 606 -5.07 35.81 -14.67
CA PHE A 606 -4.13 34.85 -15.25
C PHE A 606 -4.75 33.45 -15.25
N LYS A 607 -4.76 32.78 -16.40
CA LYS A 607 -5.14 31.38 -16.53
C LYS A 607 -3.89 30.57 -16.85
N LEU A 608 -3.51 29.64 -15.98
CA LEU A 608 -2.21 28.97 -15.97
C LEU A 608 -2.40 27.46 -15.89
N HIS A 609 -1.88 26.69 -16.85
CA HIS A 609 -1.99 25.23 -16.77
C HIS A 609 -1.05 24.65 -15.69
N HIS A 610 -1.55 23.73 -14.86
CA HIS A 610 -0.81 23.19 -13.70
C HIS A 610 0.44 22.37 -14.09
N SER A 611 0.66 22.11 -15.38
CA SER A 611 1.93 21.54 -15.87
C SER A 611 3.10 22.54 -15.86
N LEU A 612 2.86 23.85 -15.90
CA LEU A 612 3.90 24.89 -15.86
C LEU A 612 4.67 24.85 -14.53
N GLY A 613 3.94 24.75 -13.42
CA GLY A 613 4.43 24.68 -12.06
C GLY A 613 3.29 24.47 -11.06
N ASP A 614 3.62 24.31 -9.79
CA ASP A 614 2.63 24.29 -8.71
C ASP A 614 2.29 25.73 -8.25
N GLY A 615 1.25 25.88 -7.43
CA GLY A 615 0.87 27.18 -6.88
C GLY A 615 2.02 27.91 -6.17
N TYR A 616 2.97 27.18 -5.57
CA TYR A 616 4.17 27.81 -4.99
C TYR A 616 5.09 28.43 -6.04
N SER A 617 5.40 27.70 -7.12
CA SER A 617 6.20 28.21 -8.24
C SER A 617 5.48 29.35 -8.96
N LEU A 618 4.18 29.19 -9.24
CA LEU A 618 3.40 30.16 -10.01
C LEU A 618 3.16 31.47 -9.23
N MET A 619 2.87 31.42 -7.92
CA MET A 619 2.81 32.65 -7.11
C MET A 619 4.18 33.30 -6.97
N GLY A 620 5.28 32.53 -6.87
CA GLY A 620 6.64 33.09 -6.93
C GLY A 620 6.90 33.89 -8.20
N ALA A 621 6.37 33.43 -9.35
CA ALA A 621 6.47 34.15 -10.60
C ALA A 621 5.57 35.40 -10.68
N LEU A 622 4.31 35.31 -10.24
CA LEU A 622 3.42 36.47 -10.14
C LEU A 622 4.01 37.54 -9.21
N PHE A 623 4.51 37.15 -8.04
CA PHE A 623 5.19 38.06 -7.11
C PHE A 623 6.48 38.68 -7.67
N SER A 624 7.18 38.00 -8.60
CA SER A 624 8.35 38.57 -9.31
C SER A 624 7.96 39.67 -10.30
N CYS A 625 6.71 39.64 -10.81
CA CYS A 625 6.14 40.68 -11.68
C CYS A 625 5.59 41.89 -10.91
N PHE A 626 5.49 41.81 -9.58
CA PHE A 626 4.99 42.89 -8.74
C PHE A 626 6.14 43.69 -8.10
N ARG A 627 5.80 44.88 -7.62
CA ARG A 627 6.63 45.72 -6.75
C ARG A 627 5.80 46.21 -5.58
N LYS A 628 6.44 46.74 -4.53
CA LYS A 628 5.70 47.49 -3.50
C LYS A 628 5.17 48.80 -4.09
N LEU A 629 4.15 49.39 -3.47
CA LEU A 629 3.65 50.72 -3.87
C LEU A 629 4.33 51.89 -3.14
N ASP A 630 4.86 51.64 -1.94
CA ASP A 630 5.62 52.62 -1.16
C ASP A 630 7.08 52.70 -1.63
N ASP A 631 7.68 51.58 -2.00
CA ASP A 631 8.97 51.51 -2.70
C ASP A 631 8.89 50.62 -3.96
N PRO A 632 8.61 51.21 -5.14
CA PRO A 632 8.57 50.48 -6.41
C PRO A 632 9.90 49.87 -6.87
N SER A 633 11.04 50.18 -6.22
CA SER A 633 12.31 49.50 -6.51
C SER A 633 12.34 48.10 -5.92
N LEU A 634 11.59 47.84 -4.84
CA LEU A 634 11.65 46.61 -4.06
C LEU A 634 10.62 45.56 -4.49
N PRO A 635 10.97 44.26 -4.42
CA PRO A 635 10.01 43.16 -4.57
C PRO A 635 9.13 42.99 -3.32
N PRO A 636 7.98 42.31 -3.43
CA PRO A 636 7.09 42.06 -2.29
C PRO A 636 7.72 41.23 -1.15
N THR A 637 7.53 41.70 0.08
CA THR A 637 7.97 41.04 1.32
C THR A 637 7.00 39.93 1.71
N LEU A 638 7.53 38.73 1.92
CA LEU A 638 6.75 37.52 2.23
C LEU A 638 7.14 36.96 3.61
N PRO A 639 6.18 36.56 4.46
CA PRO A 639 6.48 36.04 5.79
C PRO A 639 7.43 34.84 5.78
N SER A 640 8.53 34.93 6.52
CA SER A 640 9.44 33.80 6.72
C SER A 640 8.76 32.72 7.58
N LEU A 641 8.41 31.60 6.96
CA LEU A 641 8.02 30.38 7.67
C LEU A 641 9.25 29.85 8.42
N GLY A 642 9.29 30.12 9.72
CA GLY A 642 10.22 29.53 10.67
C GLY A 642 9.97 28.03 10.83
N PHE A 643 10.33 27.24 9.82
CA PHE A 643 10.28 25.78 9.80
C PHE A 643 11.38 25.20 10.71
N ASN A 644 11.23 25.49 12.01
CA ASN A 644 11.98 24.85 13.06
C ASN A 644 11.64 23.35 13.08
N PHE A 645 12.39 22.57 12.32
CA PHE A 645 12.59 21.15 12.55
C PHE A 645 13.42 21.00 13.84
N ARG A 646 12.86 21.47 14.96
CA ARG A 646 13.42 21.34 16.30
C ARG A 646 13.49 19.85 16.60
N SER A 647 14.65 19.27 16.35
CA SER A 647 15.02 17.94 16.80
C SER A 647 15.16 18.00 18.32
N THR A 648 14.03 17.99 19.03
CA THR A 648 13.96 17.78 20.49
C THR A 648 14.27 16.31 20.80
N LEU A 649 15.46 15.88 20.39
CA LEU A 649 16.19 14.74 20.94
C LEU A 649 16.84 15.18 22.28
N ASP A 650 16.03 15.78 23.16
CA ASP A 650 16.38 15.83 24.58
C ASP A 650 16.49 14.38 25.06
N GLU A 651 17.65 13.98 25.56
CA GLU A 651 17.93 12.60 25.94
C GLU A 651 17.03 12.13 27.10
N LYS A 652 16.57 13.05 27.96
CA LYS A 652 15.98 12.77 29.28
C LYS A 652 14.52 12.30 29.27
N SER A 653 14.23 11.20 28.55
CA SER A 653 13.16 10.23 28.85
C SER A 653 13.13 9.14 27.78
N LEU A 654 13.54 7.91 28.09
CA LEU A 654 13.45 6.80 27.13
C LEU A 654 12.05 6.14 27.12
N THR A 655 11.40 6.07 28.28
CA THR A 655 10.14 5.34 28.49
C THR A 655 8.95 5.94 27.74
N ARG A 656 8.83 7.28 27.66
CA ARG A 656 7.77 7.96 26.88
C ARG A 656 8.00 7.97 25.36
N LYS A 657 9.16 7.52 24.86
CA LYS A 657 9.49 7.59 23.42
C LYS A 657 8.95 6.39 22.62
N VAL A 658 8.88 5.21 23.23
CA VAL A 658 8.48 3.96 22.54
C VAL A 658 7.01 3.98 22.06
N PRO A 659 5.99 4.30 22.89
CA PRO A 659 4.59 4.28 22.44
C PRO A 659 4.28 5.33 21.37
N ARG A 660 4.91 6.52 21.44
CA ARG A 660 4.72 7.61 20.45
C ARG A 660 5.13 7.18 19.03
N LEU A 661 6.13 6.32 18.94
CA LEU A 661 6.73 5.92 17.67
C LEU A 661 6.16 4.58 17.16
N PHE A 662 5.60 3.73 18.04
CA PHE A 662 4.63 2.72 17.62
C PHE A 662 3.33 3.35 17.10
N SER A 663 2.83 4.43 17.72
CA SER A 663 1.72 5.22 17.16
C SER A 663 2.08 5.85 15.81
N MET A 664 3.28 6.41 15.64
CA MET A 664 3.73 6.97 14.35
C MET A 664 3.69 5.95 13.21
N LEU A 665 4.20 4.73 13.40
CA LEU A 665 4.10 3.69 12.36
C LEU A 665 2.65 3.27 12.10
N PHE A 666 1.86 3.06 13.16
CA PHE A 666 0.47 2.65 13.01
C PHE A 666 -0.32 3.70 12.21
N ASN A 667 -0.17 4.98 12.56
CA ASN A 667 -0.75 6.10 11.82
C ASN A 667 -0.24 6.14 10.38
N THR A 668 1.06 5.93 10.15
CA THR A 668 1.67 5.93 8.81
C THR A 668 1.08 4.84 7.91
N PHE A 669 0.97 3.62 8.44
CA PHE A 669 0.37 2.49 7.73
C PHE A 669 -1.14 2.71 7.51
N SER A 670 -1.85 3.18 8.54
CA SER A 670 -3.28 3.48 8.48
C SER A 670 -3.60 4.59 7.47
N ASP A 671 -2.91 5.72 7.50
CA ASP A 671 -3.11 6.86 6.60
C ASP A 671 -2.75 6.50 5.14
N PHE A 672 -1.63 5.81 4.91
CA PHE A 672 -1.26 5.35 3.56
C PHE A 672 -2.27 4.34 3.01
N THR A 673 -2.74 3.41 3.85
CA THR A 673 -3.70 2.39 3.44
C THR A 673 -5.10 2.98 3.23
N TRP A 674 -5.51 3.96 4.04
CA TRP A 674 -6.73 4.75 3.83
C TRP A 674 -6.65 5.54 2.52
N SER A 675 -5.52 6.19 2.24
CA SER A 675 -5.26 6.87 0.97
C SER A 675 -5.36 5.90 -0.21
N LEU A 676 -4.77 4.69 -0.10
CA LEU A 676 -4.90 3.64 -1.13
C LEU A 676 -6.36 3.26 -1.39
N PHE A 677 -7.18 3.11 -0.33
CA PHE A 677 -8.59 2.72 -0.47
C PHE A 677 -9.47 3.87 -0.97
N LYS A 678 -9.30 5.12 -0.53
CA LYS A 678 -10.00 6.28 -1.11
C LYS A 678 -9.60 6.51 -2.56
N SER A 679 -8.34 6.35 -2.94
CA SER A 679 -7.89 6.45 -4.35
C SER A 679 -8.33 5.28 -5.27
N SER A 680 -9.08 4.27 -4.79
CA SER A 680 -9.37 3.08 -5.63
C SER A 680 -10.67 2.30 -5.39
N VAL A 681 -11.35 2.48 -4.25
CA VAL A 681 -12.57 1.71 -3.90
C VAL A 681 -13.59 2.59 -3.17
N LEU A 682 -13.15 3.20 -2.07
CA LEU A 682 -14.01 3.97 -1.20
C LEU A 682 -14.22 5.34 -1.81
N LYS A 683 -15.47 5.70 -2.08
CA LYS A 683 -15.87 7.08 -2.34
C LYS A 683 -16.36 7.68 -1.02
N ASP A 684 -16.43 8.99 -0.93
CA ASP A 684 -17.28 9.68 0.04
C ASP A 684 -18.77 9.49 -0.34
N ASP A 685 -19.67 9.82 0.57
CA ASP A 685 -21.11 9.80 0.33
C ASP A 685 -21.51 10.78 -0.79
N LYS A 686 -22.75 10.64 -1.30
CA LYS A 686 -23.41 11.77 -1.97
C LYS A 686 -23.95 12.71 -0.90
N SER A 687 -23.68 14.00 -1.02
CA SER A 687 -24.01 15.01 0.00
C SER A 687 -24.17 16.40 -0.63
N PRO A 688 -24.66 17.42 0.08
CA PRO A 688 -24.83 18.77 -0.48
C PRO A 688 -23.55 19.44 -1.00
N ILE A 689 -22.37 18.88 -0.71
CA ILE A 689 -21.05 19.34 -1.19
C ILE A 689 -20.42 18.41 -2.23
N ARG A 690 -21.08 17.30 -2.59
CA ARG A 690 -20.55 16.29 -3.50
C ARG A 690 -21.69 15.59 -4.27
N SER A 691 -21.91 16.02 -5.51
CA SER A 691 -22.94 15.44 -6.41
C SER A 691 -22.65 13.98 -6.75
N GLY A 692 -21.35 13.65 -6.88
CA GLY A 692 -20.88 12.33 -7.27
C GLY A 692 -21.30 11.94 -8.69
N ALA A 693 -21.56 12.93 -9.56
CA ALA A 693 -21.78 12.74 -10.98
C ALA A 693 -20.48 12.34 -11.71
N GLU A 694 -20.58 12.04 -13.01
CA GLU A 694 -19.43 11.81 -13.88
C GLU A 694 -19.24 13.04 -14.77
N GLY A 695 -17.99 13.48 -15.01
CA GLY A 695 -17.72 14.68 -15.80
C GLY A 695 -17.88 16.00 -15.04
N VAL A 696 -17.91 15.99 -13.69
CA VAL A 696 -17.92 17.20 -12.84
C VAL A 696 -16.76 18.14 -13.17
N GLU A 697 -15.62 17.58 -13.55
CA GLU A 697 -14.43 18.27 -14.05
C GLU A 697 -14.67 19.13 -15.32
N PHE A 698 -15.76 18.91 -16.04
CA PHE A 698 -16.16 19.65 -17.24
C PHE A 698 -17.42 20.52 -17.01
N LEU A 699 -18.03 20.46 -15.83
CA LEU A 699 -19.22 21.26 -15.52
C LEU A 699 -18.85 22.72 -15.22
N PRO A 700 -19.74 23.68 -15.52
CA PRO A 700 -19.55 25.07 -15.14
C PRO A 700 -19.37 25.25 -13.62
N ILE A 701 -18.43 26.10 -13.22
CA ILE A 701 -18.21 26.47 -11.81
C ILE A 701 -18.51 27.95 -11.56
N THR A 702 -19.03 28.25 -10.37
CA THR A 702 -19.13 29.61 -9.81
C THR A 702 -17.92 29.86 -8.90
N ILE A 703 -17.43 31.11 -8.84
CA ILE A 703 -16.24 31.47 -8.06
C ILE A 703 -16.57 32.69 -7.18
N SER A 704 -16.95 32.42 -5.93
CA SER A 704 -17.24 33.47 -4.94
C SER A 704 -16.12 33.65 -3.94
N THR A 705 -16.06 34.83 -3.31
CA THR A 705 -15.00 35.18 -2.36
C THR A 705 -15.55 35.81 -1.09
N VAL A 706 -14.88 35.54 0.03
CA VAL A 706 -15.09 36.17 1.34
C VAL A 706 -13.74 36.51 1.96
N SER A 707 -13.71 37.42 2.93
CA SER A 707 -12.47 37.94 3.52
C SER A 707 -12.56 37.97 5.04
N PHE A 708 -11.55 37.44 5.73
CA PHE A 708 -11.49 37.39 7.20
C PHE A 708 -10.21 38.06 7.72
N SER A 709 -10.29 38.78 8.84
CA SER A 709 -9.10 39.38 9.48
C SER A 709 -8.13 38.29 9.96
N LEU A 710 -6.86 38.35 9.52
CA LEU A 710 -5.82 37.45 10.01
C LEU A 710 -5.50 37.71 11.48
N ASP A 711 -5.74 38.90 12.01
CA ASP A 711 -5.43 39.22 13.41
C ASP A 711 -6.42 38.56 14.39
N VAL A 712 -7.70 38.54 14.03
CA VAL A 712 -8.70 37.70 14.74
C VAL A 712 -8.33 36.22 14.65
N ILE A 713 -7.87 35.74 13.49
CA ILE A 713 -7.40 34.35 13.33
C ILE A 713 -6.13 34.09 14.17
N LYS A 714 -5.21 35.05 14.32
CA LYS A 714 -4.03 34.97 15.19
C LYS A 714 -4.42 34.92 16.68
N GLN A 715 -5.46 35.64 17.09
CA GLN A 715 -6.03 35.59 18.45
C GLN A 715 -6.62 34.20 18.74
N ILE A 716 -7.57 33.73 17.92
CA ILE A 716 -8.16 32.37 18.03
C ILE A 716 -7.07 31.29 18.06
N LYS A 717 -6.06 31.40 17.18
CA LYS A 717 -4.88 30.53 17.12
C LYS A 717 -4.08 30.49 18.43
N THR A 718 -4.05 31.60 19.16
CA THR A 718 -3.32 31.73 20.42
C THR A 718 -4.11 31.06 21.55
N ASN A 719 -5.40 31.37 21.69
CA ASN A 719 -6.29 30.78 22.71
C ASN A 719 -6.40 29.25 22.53
N LEU A 720 -6.40 28.75 21.30
CA LEU A 720 -6.41 27.32 20.98
C LEU A 720 -5.03 26.65 20.99
N GLY A 721 -3.93 27.37 21.27
CA GLY A 721 -2.55 26.83 21.21
C GLY A 721 -2.24 26.11 19.89
N ALA A 722 -2.60 26.73 18.76
CA ALA A 722 -2.67 26.11 17.44
C ALA A 722 -1.73 26.78 16.41
N THR A 723 -1.77 26.33 15.15
CA THR A 723 -1.26 27.11 14.01
C THR A 723 -2.40 27.80 13.27
N VAL A 724 -2.07 28.86 12.52
CA VAL A 724 -3.05 29.61 11.70
C VAL A 724 -3.77 28.68 10.72
N ASN A 725 -3.04 27.74 10.11
CA ASN A 725 -3.61 26.72 9.22
C ASN A 725 -4.63 25.79 9.91
N ASP A 726 -4.43 25.46 11.19
CA ASP A 726 -5.36 24.57 11.90
C ASP A 726 -6.68 25.28 12.22
N VAL A 727 -6.62 26.57 12.57
CA VAL A 727 -7.80 27.43 12.77
C VAL A 727 -8.56 27.62 11.46
N ILE A 728 -7.85 27.99 10.39
CA ILE A 728 -8.42 28.16 9.04
C ILE A 728 -9.12 26.89 8.56
N THR A 729 -8.46 25.72 8.69
CA THR A 729 -9.05 24.45 8.25
C THR A 729 -10.23 24.05 9.13
N GLY A 730 -10.17 24.27 10.44
CA GLY A 730 -11.29 24.04 11.35
C GLY A 730 -12.49 24.94 11.06
N MET A 731 -12.26 26.22 10.75
CA MET A 731 -13.28 27.20 10.34
C MET A 731 -13.96 26.78 9.03
N VAL A 732 -13.17 26.42 8.01
CA VAL A 732 -13.68 25.89 6.73
C VAL A 732 -14.52 24.64 6.97
N PHE A 733 -13.98 23.64 7.67
CA PHE A 733 -14.72 22.40 7.95
C PHE A 733 -16.01 22.65 8.74
N TYR A 734 -16.02 23.61 9.66
CA TYR A 734 -17.20 23.95 10.44
C TYR A 734 -18.27 24.60 9.55
N GLY A 735 -17.90 25.62 8.75
CA GLY A 735 -18.81 26.25 7.78
C GLY A 735 -19.33 25.28 6.73
N THR A 736 -18.49 24.36 6.25
CA THR A 736 -18.91 23.24 5.38
C THR A 736 -20.01 22.41 6.04
N ARG A 737 -19.85 21.99 7.31
CA ARG A 737 -20.89 21.21 8.02
C ARG A 737 -22.15 22.04 8.29
N MET A 738 -22.04 23.35 8.53
CA MET A 738 -23.20 24.24 8.67
C MET A 738 -23.98 24.38 7.35
N TYR A 739 -23.28 24.48 6.22
CA TYR A 739 -23.90 24.50 4.88
C TYR A 739 -24.60 23.17 4.55
N MET A 740 -23.93 22.03 4.84
CA MET A 740 -24.54 20.70 4.65
C MET A 740 -25.85 20.58 5.40
N GLU A 741 -25.86 20.95 6.68
CA GLU A 741 -27.07 20.87 7.52
C GLU A 741 -28.18 21.83 7.08
N ALA A 742 -27.83 23.04 6.61
CA ALA A 742 -28.78 24.00 6.08
C ALA A 742 -29.42 23.55 4.75
N MET A 743 -28.67 22.84 3.90
CA MET A 743 -29.16 22.29 2.62
C MET A 743 -29.93 20.98 2.79
N SER A 744 -29.54 20.14 3.75
CA SER A 744 -30.18 18.84 4.02
C SER A 744 -29.96 18.43 5.48
N LYS A 745 -31.05 18.44 6.25
CA LYS A 745 -31.03 18.17 7.69
C LYS A 745 -30.52 16.76 7.99
N GLY A 746 -29.60 16.65 8.93
CA GLY A 746 -28.90 15.43 9.31
C GLY A 746 -27.80 15.01 8.33
N SER A 747 -27.45 15.82 7.32
CA SER A 747 -26.32 15.53 6.41
C SER A 747 -24.96 16.02 6.95
N SER A 748 -24.95 16.79 8.03
CA SER A 748 -23.76 17.14 8.83
C SER A 748 -22.89 15.95 9.27
N LYS A 749 -23.46 14.75 9.27
CA LYS A 749 -22.80 13.49 9.66
C LYS A 749 -22.27 12.65 8.49
N ALA A 750 -22.55 13.03 7.24
CA ALA A 750 -22.17 12.25 6.06
C ALA A 750 -20.63 12.11 5.95
N ASP A 751 -20.17 10.99 5.41
CA ASP A 751 -18.77 10.65 5.31
C ASP A 751 -18.12 11.55 4.24
N SER A 752 -17.21 12.43 4.68
CA SER A 752 -16.69 13.53 3.84
C SER A 752 -15.19 13.72 4.09
N THR A 753 -14.42 13.68 3.02
CA THR A 753 -12.96 13.80 3.01
C THR A 753 -12.56 15.05 2.23
N ALA A 754 -11.79 15.91 2.87
CA ALA A 754 -11.12 17.04 2.22
C ALA A 754 -9.73 16.61 1.76
N LEU A 755 -9.44 16.83 0.48
CA LEU A 755 -8.12 16.65 -0.10
C LEU A 755 -7.30 17.94 0.15
N VAL A 756 -6.47 17.93 1.20
CA VAL A 756 -5.69 19.10 1.62
C VAL A 756 -4.31 19.06 0.94
N LEU A 757 -4.02 20.08 0.13
CA LEU A 757 -2.75 20.21 -0.60
C LEU A 757 -1.64 20.76 0.31
N LEU A 758 -0.44 20.19 0.20
CA LEU A 758 0.76 20.60 0.93
C LEU A 758 1.96 20.74 -0.03
N ASN A 759 2.66 21.87 0.04
CA ASN A 759 3.99 22.04 -0.56
C ASN A 759 4.99 21.08 0.11
N THR A 760 5.78 20.33 -0.67
CA THR A 760 6.77 19.38 -0.12
C THR A 760 8.19 19.93 0.00
N ARG A 761 8.41 21.21 -0.34
CA ARG A 761 9.71 21.87 -0.21
C ARG A 761 10.07 22.19 1.25
N ALA A 762 11.32 21.95 1.62
CA ALA A 762 11.90 22.36 2.89
C ALA A 762 12.50 23.78 2.80
N ILE A 763 11.68 24.79 2.46
CA ILE A 763 12.12 26.18 2.24
C ILE A 763 11.24 27.13 3.08
N SER A 764 11.85 28.19 3.63
CA SER A 764 11.24 29.13 4.58
C SER A 764 10.46 30.29 3.94
N SER A 765 10.71 30.63 2.68
CA SER A 765 10.07 31.75 1.98
C SER A 765 10.05 31.50 0.48
N TYR A 766 9.11 32.12 -0.26
CA TYR A 766 9.13 32.08 -1.72
C TYR A 766 10.44 32.68 -2.23
N GLN A 767 11.06 32.05 -3.23
CA GLN A 767 12.14 32.68 -3.98
C GLN A 767 11.53 33.50 -5.11
N ILE A 768 11.62 34.82 -4.98
CA ILE A 768 11.38 35.78 -6.03
C ILE A 768 12.60 35.75 -6.97
N ALA A 769 12.39 35.81 -8.27
CA ALA A 769 13.47 35.75 -9.25
C ALA A 769 14.21 37.10 -9.30
N ASP A 770 15.28 37.21 -8.51
CA ASP A 770 16.20 38.35 -8.50
C ASP A 770 17.01 38.36 -9.81
N GLN A 771 16.80 39.38 -10.67
CA GLN A 771 17.34 39.40 -12.03
C GLN A 771 18.87 39.56 -12.05
N ASP A 772 19.45 40.17 -11.02
CA ASP A 772 20.87 40.54 -10.96
C ASP A 772 21.78 39.47 -10.33
N LYS A 773 21.25 38.29 -9.95
CA LYS A 773 22.00 37.22 -9.26
C LYS A 773 21.92 35.86 -9.95
N ALA A 774 22.35 35.83 -11.21
CA ALA A 774 22.43 34.62 -12.03
C ALA A 774 23.62 33.67 -11.70
N ASP A 775 24.02 33.57 -10.42
CA ASP A 775 25.06 32.64 -9.96
C ASP A 775 24.53 31.20 -9.83
N ALA A 776 24.66 30.45 -10.93
CA ALA A 776 24.08 29.11 -11.14
C ALA A 776 24.49 28.04 -10.10
N SER A 777 25.49 28.30 -9.27
CA SER A 777 25.96 27.40 -8.21
C SER A 777 25.15 27.46 -6.90
N SER A 778 24.36 28.53 -6.69
CA SER A 778 23.77 28.86 -5.38
C SER A 778 22.26 28.57 -5.26
N SER A 779 21.50 28.65 -6.35
CA SER A 779 20.03 28.59 -6.33
C SER A 779 19.49 27.15 -6.25
N LYS A 780 19.65 26.49 -5.09
CA LYS A 780 19.13 25.13 -4.80
C LYS A 780 17.59 25.07 -4.62
N SER A 781 16.84 25.61 -5.58
CA SER A 781 15.37 25.62 -5.60
C SER A 781 14.84 25.14 -6.96
N LEU A 782 14.29 23.92 -6.98
CA LEU A 782 13.87 23.24 -8.20
C LEU A 782 12.47 23.69 -8.66
N TRP A 783 12.42 24.55 -9.66
CA TRP A 783 11.19 25.09 -10.27
C TRP A 783 10.28 24.01 -10.92
N GLY A 784 9.01 23.97 -10.52
CA GLY A 784 8.00 23.04 -11.05
C GLY A 784 7.12 22.43 -9.96
N ASN A 785 6.38 21.38 -10.29
CA ASN A 785 5.45 20.74 -9.35
C ASN A 785 6.17 19.95 -8.23
N GLN A 786 6.01 20.37 -6.97
CA GLN A 786 6.42 19.67 -5.76
C GLN A 786 5.37 19.84 -4.63
N PHE A 787 4.30 19.07 -4.74
CA PHE A 787 3.25 19.01 -3.71
C PHE A 787 2.80 17.57 -3.45
N ALA A 788 2.16 17.39 -2.31
CA ALA A 788 1.46 16.16 -1.92
C ALA A 788 0.06 16.51 -1.40
N PHE A 789 -0.80 15.51 -1.30
CA PHE A 789 -2.17 15.67 -0.77
C PHE A 789 -2.39 14.78 0.46
N LEU A 790 -3.14 15.30 1.43
CA LEU A 790 -3.66 14.55 2.57
C LEU A 790 -5.16 14.29 2.40
N HIS A 791 -5.58 13.05 2.65
CA HIS A 791 -6.98 12.67 2.81
C HIS A 791 -7.42 13.00 4.24
N VAL A 792 -7.85 14.24 4.48
CA VAL A 792 -8.27 14.71 5.81
C VAL A 792 -9.78 14.51 5.97
N PRO A 793 -10.25 13.61 6.86
CA PRO A 793 -11.68 13.49 7.13
C PRO A 793 -12.21 14.77 7.79
N VAL A 794 -13.30 15.30 7.26
CA VAL A 794 -14.02 16.46 7.80
C VAL A 794 -14.81 15.98 9.02
N PRO A 795 -14.60 16.54 10.24
CA PRO A 795 -15.30 16.07 11.43
C PRO A 795 -16.81 16.07 11.24
N ALA A 796 -17.47 14.97 11.60
CA ALA A 796 -18.93 14.90 11.68
C ALA A 796 -19.42 15.69 12.91
N SER A 797 -20.66 16.18 12.86
CA SER A 797 -21.35 16.78 14.02
C SER A 797 -22.81 16.34 13.99
N GLU A 798 -23.31 15.73 15.08
CA GLU A 798 -24.71 15.30 15.18
C GLU A 798 -25.67 16.50 15.20
N ASP A 799 -25.30 17.54 15.93
CA ASP A 799 -25.86 18.89 15.85
C ASP A 799 -24.69 19.85 15.59
N VAL A 800 -24.79 20.66 14.54
CA VAL A 800 -23.75 21.65 14.15
C VAL A 800 -24.01 23.03 14.77
N GLU A 801 -25.22 23.30 15.25
CA GLU A 801 -25.60 24.55 15.91
C GLU A 801 -25.44 24.47 17.44
N ALA A 802 -25.56 23.29 18.05
CA ALA A 802 -25.25 23.08 19.46
C ALA A 802 -23.75 22.79 19.74
N VAL A 803 -22.97 22.36 18.75
CA VAL A 803 -21.55 22.02 18.99
C VAL A 803 -20.73 23.25 19.39
N ASN A 804 -19.88 23.07 20.40
CA ASN A 804 -18.88 24.07 20.78
C ASN A 804 -17.87 24.24 19.62
N PRO A 805 -17.75 25.44 19.02
CA PRO A 805 -16.95 25.64 17.81
C PRO A 805 -15.45 25.51 18.07
N LEU A 806 -14.97 25.88 19.25
CA LEU A 806 -13.57 25.70 19.67
C LEU A 806 -13.20 24.21 19.78
N ARG A 807 -14.12 23.39 20.31
CA ARG A 807 -13.98 21.92 20.33
C ARG A 807 -13.94 21.35 18.92
N PHE A 808 -14.79 21.82 18.01
CA PHE A 808 -14.78 21.38 16.60
C PHE A 808 -13.44 21.69 15.90
N VAL A 809 -12.94 22.94 16.03
CA VAL A 809 -11.62 23.33 15.51
C VAL A 809 -10.49 22.50 16.15
N SER A 810 -10.56 22.21 17.44
CA SER A 810 -9.59 21.34 18.13
C SER A 810 -9.62 19.89 17.63
N THR A 811 -10.79 19.36 17.28
CA THR A 811 -10.91 18.03 16.64
C THR A 811 -10.25 18.02 15.26
N ALA A 812 -10.54 19.01 14.40
CA ALA A 812 -9.89 19.14 13.08
C ALA A 812 -8.36 19.26 13.21
N LYS A 813 -7.88 20.13 14.10
CA LYS A 813 -6.47 20.29 14.49
C LYS A 813 -5.82 18.96 14.88
N ASN A 814 -6.49 18.14 15.70
CA ASN A 814 -5.95 16.85 16.15
C ASN A 814 -5.86 15.81 15.02
N ILE A 815 -6.84 15.76 14.11
CA ILE A 815 -6.81 14.91 12.91
C ILE A 815 -5.62 15.31 12.01
N ILE A 816 -5.52 16.60 11.67
CA ILE A 816 -4.46 17.14 10.80
C ILE A 816 -3.08 16.92 11.45
N LYS A 817 -2.96 17.09 12.77
CA LYS A 817 -1.73 16.84 13.52
C LYS A 817 -1.33 15.35 13.53
N ARG A 818 -2.29 14.42 13.63
CA ARG A 818 -2.03 12.98 13.47
C ARG A 818 -1.44 12.70 12.09
N GLN A 819 -2.09 13.17 11.03
CA GLN A 819 -1.71 12.88 9.65
C GLN A 819 -0.39 13.55 9.25
N ARG A 820 -0.12 14.78 9.71
CA ARG A 820 1.20 15.44 9.58
C ARG A 820 2.31 14.74 10.36
N SER A 821 1.98 14.00 11.43
CA SER A 821 2.95 13.18 12.17
C SER A 821 3.22 11.82 11.52
N SER A 822 2.49 11.46 10.46
CA SER A 822 2.64 10.20 9.74
C SER A 822 3.37 10.41 8.42
N LEU A 823 4.12 9.39 7.98
CA LEU A 823 4.85 9.42 6.70
C LEU A 823 3.95 9.02 5.52
N GLY A 824 2.63 8.90 5.72
CA GLY A 824 1.69 8.37 4.72
C GLY A 824 1.64 9.19 3.43
N PHE A 825 1.79 10.52 3.52
CA PHE A 825 1.86 11.39 2.34
C PHE A 825 3.14 11.16 1.51
N ILE A 826 4.26 10.85 2.15
CA ILE A 826 5.53 10.51 1.48
C ILE A 826 5.39 9.17 0.77
N LEU A 827 4.73 8.19 1.39
CA LEU A 827 4.44 6.89 0.77
C LEU A 827 3.50 7.04 -0.43
N THR A 828 2.47 7.90 -0.34
CA THR A 828 1.55 8.19 -1.45
C THR A 828 2.25 8.91 -2.61
N ALA A 829 3.10 9.90 -2.34
CA ALA A 829 3.91 10.56 -3.36
C ALA A 829 4.90 9.59 -4.04
N ARG A 830 5.55 8.70 -3.27
CA ARG A 830 6.43 7.64 -3.82
C ARG A 830 5.66 6.61 -4.64
N LEU A 831 4.43 6.26 -4.24
CA LEU A 831 3.55 5.38 -5.00
C LEU A 831 3.19 5.99 -6.36
N LEU A 832 2.76 7.25 -6.38
CA LEU A 832 2.39 7.95 -7.61
C LEU A 832 3.56 8.06 -8.59
N GLU A 833 4.77 8.33 -8.09
CA GLU A 833 5.99 8.32 -8.90
C GLU A 833 6.35 6.91 -9.44
N MET A 834 6.08 5.84 -8.67
CA MET A 834 6.24 4.47 -9.18
C MET A 834 5.18 4.12 -10.24
N ILE A 835 3.92 4.53 -10.06
CA ILE A 835 2.87 4.33 -11.08
C ILE A 835 3.29 5.02 -12.38
N ARG A 836 3.70 6.29 -12.30
CA ARG A 836 4.22 7.06 -13.45
C ARG A 836 5.40 6.35 -14.14
N LYS A 837 6.37 5.87 -13.36
CA LYS A 837 7.60 5.23 -13.88
C LYS A 837 7.36 3.85 -14.51
N TYR A 838 6.42 3.06 -13.98
CA TYR A 838 6.24 1.65 -14.38
C TYR A 838 4.96 1.38 -15.20
N ARG A 839 4.01 2.32 -15.26
CA ARG A 839 2.78 2.22 -16.07
C ARG A 839 2.52 3.45 -16.95
N GLY A 840 3.48 4.37 -17.02
CA GLY A 840 3.37 5.60 -17.80
C GLY A 840 2.51 6.68 -17.11
N PRO A 841 2.52 7.91 -17.65
CA PRO A 841 1.87 9.06 -17.02
C PRO A 841 0.34 9.01 -17.07
N GLU A 842 -0.27 8.38 -18.08
CA GLU A 842 -1.74 8.34 -18.20
C GLU A 842 -2.37 7.51 -17.07
N VAL A 843 -1.75 6.40 -16.68
CA VAL A 843 -2.21 5.59 -15.52
C VAL A 843 -1.96 6.31 -14.19
N ALA A 844 -0.95 7.18 -14.12
CA ALA A 844 -0.76 8.07 -12.97
C ALA A 844 -1.83 9.17 -12.90
N ALA A 845 -2.24 9.72 -14.05
CA ALA A 845 -3.33 10.70 -14.15
C ALA A 845 -4.67 10.08 -13.73
N GLN A 846 -5.01 8.89 -14.25
CA GLN A 846 -6.19 8.13 -13.85
C GLN A 846 -6.24 7.84 -12.34
N TYR A 847 -5.09 7.58 -11.71
CA TYR A 847 -5.02 7.40 -10.26
C TYR A 847 -5.28 8.71 -9.48
N VAL A 848 -4.76 9.85 -9.94
CA VAL A 848 -5.01 11.16 -9.33
C VAL A 848 -6.46 11.62 -9.57
N HIS A 849 -7.00 11.40 -10.76
CA HIS A 849 -8.41 11.63 -11.10
C HIS A 849 -9.34 10.82 -10.20
N GLY A 850 -9.07 9.51 -10.04
CA GLY A 850 -9.82 8.64 -9.12
C GLY A 850 -9.73 9.08 -7.65
N THR A 851 -8.61 9.69 -7.24
CA THR A 851 -8.41 10.28 -5.90
C THR A 851 -9.23 11.56 -5.68
N LEU A 852 -9.32 12.41 -6.70
CA LEU A 852 -10.14 13.62 -6.66
C LEU A 852 -11.63 13.24 -6.66
N LYS A 853 -12.06 12.37 -7.58
CA LYS A 853 -13.45 11.92 -7.78
C LYS A 853 -14.03 11.13 -6.59
N SER A 854 -13.18 10.56 -5.74
CA SER A 854 -13.60 9.82 -4.54
C SER A 854 -13.72 10.67 -3.29
N THR A 855 -13.20 11.90 -3.27
CA THR A 855 -13.26 12.84 -2.14
C THR A 855 -14.34 13.90 -2.34
N SER A 856 -14.67 14.68 -1.31
CA SER A 856 -15.77 15.66 -1.31
C SER A 856 -15.35 17.07 -1.64
N MET A 857 -14.13 17.46 -1.28
CA MET A 857 -13.65 18.82 -1.53
C MET A 857 -12.12 18.89 -1.64
N ALA A 858 -11.60 19.85 -2.39
CA ALA A 858 -10.20 20.26 -2.30
C ALA A 858 -10.02 21.45 -1.34
N LEU A 859 -8.86 21.52 -0.68
CA LEU A 859 -8.46 22.66 0.14
C LEU A 859 -6.98 23.00 -0.08
N SER A 860 -6.71 24.23 -0.50
CA SER A 860 -5.36 24.77 -0.68
C SER A 860 -5.21 26.13 -0.01
N ASN A 861 -4.10 26.37 0.68
CA ASN A 861 -3.80 27.64 1.34
C ASN A 861 -2.38 28.13 1.00
N MET A 862 -2.25 29.41 0.66
CA MET A 862 -1.01 30.06 0.26
C MET A 862 -0.76 31.35 1.07
N ILE A 863 0.51 31.70 1.22
CA ILE A 863 0.92 32.93 1.90
C ILE A 863 1.26 33.99 0.84
N GLY A 864 0.65 35.16 0.94
CA GLY A 864 0.95 36.31 0.08
C GLY A 864 1.52 37.49 0.86
N PRO A 865 1.69 38.65 0.19
CA PRO A 865 2.42 39.80 0.74
C PRO A 865 1.74 40.43 1.96
N VAL A 866 2.56 40.92 2.89
CA VAL A 866 2.09 41.66 4.08
C VAL A 866 1.77 43.12 3.80
N GLU A 867 2.36 43.67 2.75
CA GLU A 867 2.27 45.08 2.34
C GLU A 867 1.50 45.24 1.02
N LYS A 868 1.21 46.48 0.64
CA LYS A 868 0.43 46.81 -0.57
C LYS A 868 1.33 46.76 -1.80
N ILE A 869 0.93 45.98 -2.81
CA ILE A 869 1.72 45.74 -4.03
C ILE A 869 1.05 46.34 -5.26
N GLY A 870 1.83 46.52 -6.32
CA GLY A 870 1.33 46.90 -7.64
C GLY A 870 1.89 46.03 -8.76
N LEU A 871 1.10 45.91 -9.84
CA LEU A 871 1.54 45.35 -11.12
C LEU A 871 1.72 46.52 -12.10
N ALA A 872 2.96 46.81 -12.50
CA ALA A 872 3.28 47.90 -13.42
C ALA A 872 2.54 49.22 -13.07
N GLY A 873 2.78 49.73 -11.87
CA GLY A 873 2.15 50.95 -11.33
C GLY A 873 0.72 50.79 -10.79
N HIS A 874 -0.04 49.79 -11.26
CA HIS A 874 -1.45 49.61 -10.86
C HIS A 874 -1.58 49.00 -9.45
N PRO A 875 -2.23 49.69 -8.49
CA PRO A 875 -2.42 49.17 -7.14
C PRO A 875 -3.31 47.92 -7.07
N CYS A 876 -2.81 46.88 -6.40
CA CYS A 876 -3.56 45.66 -6.11
C CYS A 876 -4.40 45.85 -4.85
N LYS A 877 -5.73 45.89 -5.00
CA LYS A 877 -6.73 45.98 -3.92
C LYS A 877 -6.97 44.62 -3.26
N GLY A 878 -6.86 43.54 -4.02
CA GLY A 878 -7.09 42.17 -3.55
C GLY A 878 -6.57 41.13 -4.53
N MET A 879 -6.41 39.89 -4.07
CA MET A 879 -6.06 38.77 -4.93
C MET A 879 -6.71 37.47 -4.47
N TYR A 880 -7.00 36.59 -5.41
CA TYR A 880 -7.38 35.20 -5.14
C TYR A 880 -6.94 34.28 -6.27
N PHE A 881 -7.16 32.98 -6.08
CA PHE A 881 -6.96 31.97 -7.12
C PHE A 881 -8.06 30.92 -7.04
N MET A 882 -8.15 30.05 -8.04
CA MET A 882 -9.04 28.89 -8.09
C MET A 882 -8.40 27.78 -8.91
N MET A 883 -8.76 26.52 -8.63
CA MET A 883 -8.39 25.35 -9.42
C MET A 883 -9.61 24.89 -10.25
N ALA A 884 -9.43 24.68 -11.54
CA ALA A 884 -10.46 24.21 -12.48
C ALA A 884 -9.99 22.94 -13.23
N GLY A 885 -10.92 22.11 -13.69
CA GLY A 885 -10.63 20.80 -14.31
C GLY A 885 -10.42 19.64 -13.33
N GLY A 886 -10.77 19.82 -12.04
CA GLY A 886 -10.76 18.75 -11.04
C GLY A 886 -12.16 18.11 -10.88
N PRO A 887 -12.29 16.78 -10.76
CA PRO A 887 -13.58 16.09 -10.65
C PRO A 887 -14.18 16.18 -9.22
N GLN A 888 -14.39 17.39 -8.72
CA GLN A 888 -14.90 17.68 -7.37
C GLN A 888 -15.87 18.86 -7.38
N SER A 889 -17.05 18.69 -6.79
CA SER A 889 -18.12 19.71 -6.77
C SER A 889 -17.74 20.99 -5.99
N LEU A 890 -16.84 20.88 -5.02
CA LEU A 890 -16.44 21.95 -4.11
C LEU A 890 -14.91 22.05 -4.00
N THR A 891 -14.36 23.24 -4.26
CA THR A 891 -12.93 23.53 -4.10
C THR A 891 -12.76 24.84 -3.33
N LEU A 892 -11.96 24.82 -2.26
CA LEU A 892 -11.60 26.03 -1.53
C LEU A 892 -10.11 26.35 -1.68
N THR A 893 -9.84 27.62 -1.94
CA THR A 893 -8.53 28.17 -2.23
C THR A 893 -8.34 29.47 -1.44
N LEU A 894 -7.26 29.56 -0.70
CA LEU A 894 -7.06 30.59 0.32
C LEU A 894 -5.72 31.29 0.13
N VAL A 895 -5.73 32.62 0.19
CA VAL A 895 -4.52 33.44 0.14
C VAL A 895 -4.59 34.55 1.17
N SER A 896 -3.44 34.89 1.75
CA SER A 896 -3.30 36.01 2.68
C SER A 896 -2.68 37.22 1.98
N TYR A 897 -3.27 38.40 2.15
CA TYR A 897 -2.78 39.67 1.60
C TYR A 897 -3.17 40.81 2.54
N MET A 898 -2.24 41.74 2.83
CA MET A 898 -2.48 42.94 3.66
C MET A 898 -3.33 42.68 4.93
N GLY A 899 -2.88 41.76 5.79
CA GLY A 899 -3.59 41.45 7.05
C GLY A 899 -4.92 40.71 6.91
N ASN A 900 -5.38 40.40 5.69
CA ASN A 900 -6.64 39.72 5.41
C ASN A 900 -6.42 38.34 4.79
N LEU A 901 -7.34 37.42 5.05
CA LEU A 901 -7.42 36.09 4.44
C LEU A 901 -8.56 36.08 3.43
N ARG A 902 -8.24 36.09 2.14
CA ARG A 902 -9.20 35.91 1.05
C ARG A 902 -9.46 34.41 0.88
N VAL A 903 -10.72 34.00 1.01
CA VAL A 903 -11.18 32.63 0.79
C VAL A 903 -12.01 32.64 -0.50
N ALA A 904 -11.55 31.92 -1.52
CA ALA A 904 -12.29 31.67 -2.74
C ALA A 904 -12.94 30.28 -2.69
N VAL A 905 -14.23 30.25 -3.03
CA VAL A 905 -15.10 29.06 -3.07
C VAL A 905 -15.47 28.80 -4.52
N GLY A 906 -14.94 27.72 -5.08
CA GLY A 906 -15.29 27.18 -6.39
C GLY A 906 -16.37 26.11 -6.21
N ALA A 907 -17.52 26.31 -6.85
CA ALA A 907 -18.72 25.51 -6.61
C ALA A 907 -19.42 25.12 -7.93
N GLU A 908 -19.79 23.84 -8.05
CA GLU A 908 -20.56 23.26 -9.17
C GLU A 908 -21.85 24.05 -9.41
N LYS A 909 -21.93 24.74 -10.56
CA LYS A 909 -22.96 25.73 -10.88
C LYS A 909 -24.32 25.07 -11.01
N GLY A 910 -25.27 25.48 -10.16
CA GLY A 910 -26.62 24.90 -10.09
C GLY A 910 -26.74 23.69 -9.17
N PHE A 911 -25.63 23.18 -8.59
CA PHE A 911 -25.66 22.13 -7.56
C PHE A 911 -25.40 22.66 -6.15
N ILE A 912 -24.43 23.59 -5.99
CA ILE A 912 -24.10 24.22 -4.71
C ILE A 912 -24.57 25.68 -4.69
N ASP A 913 -25.33 26.06 -3.66
CA ASP A 913 -25.60 27.48 -3.39
C ASP A 913 -24.35 28.12 -2.77
N HIS A 914 -23.52 28.69 -3.65
CA HIS A 914 -22.31 29.41 -3.29
C HIS A 914 -22.57 30.61 -2.36
N LYS A 915 -23.75 31.25 -2.40
CA LYS A 915 -24.09 32.40 -1.55
C LYS A 915 -24.45 31.95 -0.14
N LEU A 916 -25.22 30.85 -0.01
CA LEU A 916 -25.46 30.21 1.29
C LEU A 916 -24.17 29.65 1.88
N PHE A 917 -23.30 29.03 1.06
CA PHE A 917 -22.01 28.51 1.52
C PHE A 917 -21.13 29.61 2.14
N ILE A 918 -21.05 30.78 1.50
CA ILE A 918 -20.32 31.94 2.04
C ILE A 918 -20.92 32.38 3.39
N LYS A 919 -22.25 32.53 3.49
CA LYS A 919 -22.93 32.84 4.77
C LYS A 919 -22.66 31.82 5.87
N CYS A 920 -22.52 30.54 5.52
CA CYS A 920 -22.15 29.49 6.47
C CYS A 920 -20.68 29.58 6.91
N LEU A 921 -19.75 30.01 6.05
CA LEU A 921 -18.37 30.33 6.45
C LEU A 921 -18.32 31.55 7.39
N GLU A 922 -19.09 32.59 7.09
CA GLU A 922 -19.19 33.82 7.90
C GLU A 922 -19.74 33.49 9.30
N LYS A 923 -20.90 32.83 9.38
CA LYS A 923 -21.50 32.37 10.64
C LYS A 923 -20.58 31.43 11.43
N ALA A 924 -19.82 30.56 10.75
CA ALA A 924 -18.82 29.71 11.39
C ALA A 924 -17.67 30.53 12.00
N PHE A 925 -17.14 31.52 11.27
CA PHE A 925 -16.10 32.43 11.75
C PHE A 925 -16.59 33.26 12.95
N GLU A 926 -17.77 33.86 12.88
CA GLU A 926 -18.40 34.60 13.98
C GLU A 926 -18.56 33.75 15.24
N ARG A 927 -19.09 32.52 15.10
CA ARG A 927 -19.25 31.59 16.23
C ARG A 927 -17.91 31.19 16.85
N ILE A 928 -16.89 30.92 16.04
CA ILE A 928 -15.53 30.61 16.52
C ILE A 928 -14.91 31.82 17.23
N HIS A 929 -15.02 33.02 16.65
CA HIS A 929 -14.48 34.26 17.21
C HIS A 929 -15.15 34.59 18.54
N LYS A 930 -16.49 34.65 18.59
CA LYS A 930 -17.25 34.92 19.81
C LYS A 930 -16.87 33.95 20.92
N ALA A 931 -16.84 32.65 20.64
CA ALA A 931 -16.46 31.64 21.62
C ALA A 931 -15.02 31.83 22.13
N ALA A 932 -14.07 32.18 21.25
CA ALA A 932 -12.68 32.44 21.63
C ALA A 932 -12.50 33.72 22.46
N THR A 933 -13.37 34.73 22.30
CA THR A 933 -13.37 35.96 23.11
C THR A 933 -14.06 35.82 24.47
N THR A 934 -14.82 34.74 24.69
CA THR A 934 -15.54 34.47 25.96
C THR A 934 -14.81 33.47 26.87
N THR A 935 -13.55 33.13 26.58
CA THR A 935 -12.69 32.20 27.33
C THR A 935 -11.26 32.73 27.42
#